data_AF-A0A3N9NLS1-F1
#
_entry.id   AF-A0A3N9NLS1-F1
#
_cell.length_a   1.000
_cell.length_b   1.000
_cell.length_c   1.000
_cell.angle_alpha   90.00
_cell.angle_beta   90.00
_cell.angle_gamma   90.00
#
_symmetry.space_group_name_H-M   'P 1'
#
loop_
_entity.id
_entity.type
_entity.pdbx_description
1 polymer ?
#
loop_
_entity_poly.entity_id
_entity_poly.type
_entity_poly.pdbx_seq_one_letter_code
_entity_poly.pdbx_strand_id
1 'polypeptide(L)'
;MQNEKKSGRMKMKFIGAVETVTGSCTMLEYESGGTTRFLVDCGMHQGEEGQSFSGFSFDPSAIHSVFLTHAHLDHCGLIPLLYKNGFKGKVYCTSATADASREILIDGARVSRLYEVSDVDHINYKKVDHDSDFKWGKSIPVARDVFFYFLRSSHILGAVSVGLTWIDEEEKRKTITFSGDLGATDSKNSQSLLLKDNQYPFNGDGNDFIVLESTYGGSRKKVRKAGERLDRLYEIISDFFSDGTQQTLIIPSFSLHRSQEILFDLFVLFSTREFTARYPEEYIRELIGKEDSFPAQLVESIPGYKRHFEPSTNNRYRIKPEINKDSLYEYLVPREWGYNCQVSVFSNLIEKLMPVYKEGLKNFRSVDGEDKYFYANSILETNADFLGFEDLPSLIDQVFSLGERCEQKGKIRKKNFRAGNAFFNSIDKYKINKNRYLFEKRIIISSSGMCDNGKVVELLKHHLQDKNTMILLTGYQAGNTNGYLLNNLEHYSPDEKRNRRLNDIDLRLSDVKCKVENISEYYSGHAGADSLLRYIFGNPDQPRTEPIQVFLNHGTNRSRKELAGKIDEINKSLDPTAPETILPMREHCNKWFDMHERMWEVPSNTIVDKMSPISAGLIMDFKNGTVQFPPGTDMKYIAQVSEIFKANFEKLGA
;
A
#
# COMPACT_ATOMS: atom_id res chain seq x y z
N MET A 1 47.97 30.37 -9.76
CA MET A 1 46.76 29.58 -10.06
C MET A 1 46.11 29.25 -8.74
N GLN A 2 45.10 30.03 -8.34
CA GLN A 2 44.28 29.74 -7.16
C GLN A 2 43.31 28.62 -7.55
N ASN A 3 43.29 27.52 -6.79
CA ASN A 3 42.32 26.44 -6.96
C ASN A 3 40.91 27.00 -6.74
N GLU A 4 40.08 27.04 -7.79
CA GLU A 4 38.64 27.26 -7.66
C GLU A 4 38.05 26.13 -6.80
N LYS A 5 37.78 26.42 -5.53
CA LYS A 5 36.96 25.59 -4.66
C LYS A 5 35.55 25.53 -5.24
N LYS A 6 35.14 24.37 -5.75
CA LYS A 6 33.76 24.11 -6.20
C LYS A 6 33.16 23.04 -5.30
N SER A 7 32.70 23.46 -4.14
CA SER A 7 31.74 22.75 -3.32
C SER A 7 30.32 23.05 -3.82
N GLY A 8 29.34 22.18 -3.56
CA GLY A 8 28.08 22.17 -4.33
C GLY A 8 26.81 22.54 -3.56
N ARG A 9 25.91 23.23 -4.24
CA ARG A 9 24.62 23.72 -3.71
C ARG A 9 23.49 22.76 -4.06
N MET A 10 22.65 22.41 -3.09
CA MET A 10 21.51 21.50 -3.27
C MET A 10 20.19 22.26 -3.15
N LYS A 11 19.28 22.02 -4.09
CA LYS A 11 17.91 22.57 -4.10
C LYS A 11 16.89 21.46 -4.30
N MET A 12 15.69 21.66 -3.78
CA MET A 12 14.58 20.71 -3.88
C MET A 12 13.31 21.39 -4.39
N LYS A 13 12.51 20.69 -5.19
CA LYS A 13 11.22 21.17 -5.69
C LYS A 13 10.18 20.06 -5.67
N PHE A 14 9.06 20.28 -4.98
CA PHE A 14 7.96 19.34 -4.95
C PHE A 14 7.10 19.50 -6.20
N ILE A 15 6.98 18.45 -7.01
CA ILE A 15 6.20 18.47 -8.25
C ILE A 15 4.80 17.90 -8.01
N GLY A 16 4.68 16.86 -7.18
CA GLY A 16 3.41 16.19 -6.90
C GLY A 16 3.32 15.55 -5.51
N ALA A 17 2.17 14.92 -5.24
CA ALA A 17 1.69 14.51 -3.91
C ALA A 17 1.57 15.65 -2.88
N VAL A 18 1.44 16.89 -3.37
CA VAL A 18 1.28 18.09 -2.54
C VAL A 18 -0.19 18.28 -2.21
N GLU A 19 -0.52 18.24 -0.91
CA GLU A 19 -1.88 18.27 -0.37
C GLU A 19 -2.79 17.09 -0.76
N THR A 20 -2.20 16.01 -1.29
CA THR A 20 -2.90 14.79 -1.74
C THR A 20 -2.06 13.54 -1.49
N VAL A 21 -2.65 12.36 -1.68
CA VAL A 21 -2.04 11.03 -1.45
C VAL A 21 -1.62 10.34 -2.75
N THR A 22 -1.52 11.06 -3.87
CA THR A 22 -1.15 10.47 -5.16
C THR A 22 -0.22 11.37 -5.96
N GLY A 23 0.43 10.80 -6.98
CA GLY A 23 1.28 11.57 -7.89
C GLY A 23 2.62 12.00 -7.28
N SER A 24 3.22 11.16 -6.44
CA SER A 24 4.51 11.45 -5.80
C SER A 24 5.58 11.74 -6.83
N CYS A 25 6.18 12.93 -6.74
CA CYS A 25 7.30 13.34 -7.57
C CYS A 25 8.01 14.53 -6.92
N THR A 26 9.28 14.35 -6.55
CA THR A 26 10.13 15.42 -6.01
C THR A 26 11.41 15.52 -6.81
N MET A 27 11.76 16.74 -7.23
CA MET A 27 12.97 17.02 -7.99
C MET A 27 14.05 17.60 -7.09
N LEU A 28 15.29 17.15 -7.29
CA LEU A 28 16.49 17.69 -6.64
C LEU A 28 17.45 18.21 -7.71
N GLU A 29 18.14 19.30 -7.39
CA GLU A 29 19.16 19.91 -8.24
C GLU A 29 20.43 20.14 -7.43
N TYR A 30 21.53 19.58 -7.91
CA TYR A 30 22.87 19.77 -7.34
C TYR A 30 23.75 20.53 -8.32
N GLU A 31 24.30 21.65 -7.87
CA GLU A 31 25.18 22.52 -8.65
C GLU A 31 26.62 22.39 -8.13
N SER A 32 27.52 21.79 -8.91
CA SER A 32 28.96 21.69 -8.59
C SER A 32 29.82 21.73 -9.86
N GLY A 33 30.07 22.93 -10.38
CA GLY A 33 30.73 23.12 -11.68
C GLY A 33 29.91 22.65 -12.90
N GLY A 34 28.66 22.25 -12.66
CA GLY A 34 27.64 21.80 -13.60
C GLY A 34 26.37 21.44 -12.82
N THR A 35 25.23 21.35 -13.51
CA THR A 35 23.93 21.08 -12.88
C THR A 35 23.54 19.63 -13.09
N THR A 36 23.32 18.90 -11.99
CA THR A 36 22.78 17.53 -12.03
C THR A 36 21.40 17.52 -11.40
N ARG A 37 20.42 16.92 -12.08
CA ARG A 37 19.04 16.82 -11.61
C ARG A 37 18.59 15.39 -11.40
N PHE A 38 17.91 15.15 -10.29
CA PHE A 38 17.38 13.85 -9.91
C PHE A 38 15.89 13.96 -9.64
N LEU A 39 15.15 12.87 -9.88
CA LEU A 39 13.79 12.71 -9.36
C LEU A 39 13.77 11.63 -8.29
N VAL A 40 13.01 11.86 -7.23
CA VAL A 40 12.52 10.81 -6.34
C VAL A 40 11.05 10.60 -6.66
N ASP A 41 10.75 9.41 -7.17
CA ASP A 41 9.48 9.01 -7.75
C ASP A 41 9.01 9.85 -8.95
N CYS A 42 8.10 9.27 -9.74
CA CYS A 42 7.44 9.90 -10.88
C CYS A 42 6.06 9.25 -11.06
N GLY A 43 5.16 9.55 -10.13
CA GLY A 43 3.86 8.93 -9.99
C GLY A 43 2.73 9.60 -10.72
N MET A 44 1.67 8.84 -11.03
CA MET A 44 0.43 9.39 -11.57
C MET A 44 -0.58 9.74 -10.46
N HIS A 45 -1.34 10.81 -10.65
CA HIS A 45 -2.47 11.10 -9.77
C HIS A 45 -3.61 10.12 -10.03
N GLN A 46 -4.34 9.71 -8.98
CA GLN A 46 -5.45 8.75 -9.07
C GLN A 46 -6.70 9.29 -8.36
N GLY A 47 -7.89 8.83 -8.76
CA GLY A 47 -9.17 9.17 -8.12
C GLY A 47 -9.83 10.47 -8.58
N GLU A 48 -10.92 10.87 -7.93
CA GLU A 48 -11.73 12.07 -8.25
C GLU A 48 -10.96 13.39 -8.09
N GLU A 49 -9.91 13.41 -7.25
CA GLU A 49 -9.01 14.55 -7.07
C GLU A 49 -7.88 14.61 -8.13
N GLY A 50 -7.75 13.58 -8.96
CA GLY A 50 -6.67 13.45 -9.93
C GLY A 50 -6.84 14.44 -11.08
N GLN A 51 -6.02 15.50 -11.09
CA GLN A 51 -5.85 16.29 -12.32
C GLN A 51 -5.36 15.35 -13.42
N SER A 52 -6.04 15.37 -14.57
CA SER A 52 -5.56 14.68 -15.76
C SER A 52 -4.15 15.16 -16.05
N PHE A 53 -3.22 14.22 -16.32
CA PHE A 53 -1.84 14.57 -16.63
C PHE A 53 -1.81 15.55 -17.82
N SER A 54 -1.33 16.76 -17.56
CA SER A 54 -1.29 17.87 -18.53
C SER A 54 0.10 18.12 -19.11
N GLY A 55 1.08 17.29 -18.74
CA GLY A 55 2.49 17.44 -19.09
C GLY A 55 3.39 17.62 -17.86
N PHE A 56 4.70 17.44 -18.05
CA PHE A 56 5.68 17.74 -17.01
C PHE A 56 5.91 19.26 -16.92
N SER A 57 6.02 19.78 -15.70
CA SER A 57 6.37 21.19 -15.44
C SER A 57 7.88 21.48 -15.58
N PHE A 58 8.64 20.48 -16.02
CA PHE A 58 10.08 20.50 -16.22
C PHE A 58 10.41 19.76 -17.51
N ASP A 59 11.60 20.01 -18.07
CA ASP A 59 12.14 19.28 -19.22
C ASP A 59 12.63 17.88 -18.79
N PRO A 60 11.99 16.78 -19.25
CA PRO A 60 12.41 15.42 -18.89
C PRO A 60 13.84 15.07 -19.36
N SER A 61 14.32 15.70 -20.43
CA SER A 61 15.68 15.45 -20.96
C SER A 61 16.79 16.00 -20.06
N ALA A 62 16.47 16.95 -19.17
CA ALA A 62 17.40 17.50 -18.19
C ALA A 62 17.57 16.62 -16.93
N ILE A 63 16.73 15.59 -16.75
CA ILE A 63 16.81 14.68 -15.61
C ILE A 63 17.90 13.63 -15.87
N HIS A 64 18.80 13.46 -14.90
CA HIS A 64 19.93 12.55 -15.01
C HIS A 64 19.61 11.16 -14.48
N SER A 65 18.81 11.07 -13.42
CA SER A 65 18.43 9.80 -12.78
C SER A 65 17.11 9.92 -12.04
N VAL A 66 16.41 8.80 -11.93
CA VAL A 66 15.20 8.65 -11.12
C VAL A 66 15.49 7.62 -10.03
N PHE A 67 15.14 7.93 -8.79
CA PHE A 67 15.11 6.98 -7.68
C PHE A 67 13.66 6.60 -7.44
N LEU A 68 13.33 5.33 -7.63
CA LEU A 68 11.97 4.83 -7.46
C LEU A 68 11.87 4.08 -6.13
N THR A 69 11.03 4.59 -5.23
CA THR A 69 10.81 4.03 -3.89
C THR A 69 10.13 2.66 -3.96
N HIS A 70 9.07 2.54 -4.75
CA HIS A 70 8.31 1.29 -4.88
C HIS A 70 7.38 1.28 -6.11
N ALA A 71 6.68 0.17 -6.31
CA ALA A 71 5.98 -0.16 -7.56
C ALA A 71 4.53 0.35 -7.68
N HIS A 72 3.98 1.11 -6.72
CA HIS A 72 2.63 1.65 -6.89
C HIS A 72 2.57 2.71 -8.00
N LEU A 73 1.43 2.83 -8.67
CA LEU A 73 1.25 3.72 -9.84
C LEU A 73 1.40 5.20 -9.47
N ASP A 74 1.01 5.59 -8.27
CA ASP A 74 1.21 6.91 -7.70
C ASP A 74 2.65 7.23 -7.32
N HIS A 75 3.59 6.31 -7.58
CA HIS A 75 5.04 6.52 -7.48
C HIS A 75 5.80 6.22 -8.78
N CYS A 76 5.34 5.30 -9.63
CA CYS A 76 6.02 4.93 -10.88
C CYS A 76 5.25 5.29 -12.17
N GLY A 77 3.98 5.67 -12.06
CA GLY A 77 3.00 5.66 -13.15
C GLY A 77 3.29 6.58 -14.33
N LEU A 78 4.14 7.60 -14.16
CA LEU A 78 4.53 8.53 -15.22
C LEU A 78 5.94 8.24 -15.78
N ILE A 79 6.67 7.25 -15.26
CA ILE A 79 8.00 6.88 -15.77
C ILE A 79 7.99 6.54 -17.28
N PRO A 80 7.02 5.78 -17.84
CA PRO A 80 6.97 5.53 -19.29
C PRO A 80 6.89 6.83 -20.10
N LEU A 81 6.08 7.79 -19.63
CA LEU A 81 5.97 9.10 -20.26
C LEU A 81 7.24 9.93 -20.11
N LEU A 82 7.98 9.79 -19.01
CA LEU A 82 9.25 10.46 -18.80
C LEU A 82 10.25 10.07 -19.91
N TYR A 83 10.40 8.78 -20.21
CA TYR A 83 11.24 8.28 -21.32
C TYR A 83 10.72 8.75 -22.67
N LYS A 84 9.41 8.66 -22.92
CA LYS A 84 8.77 9.13 -24.15
C LYS A 84 9.02 10.61 -24.44
N ASN A 85 9.17 11.42 -23.40
CA ASN A 85 9.43 12.86 -23.48
C ASN A 85 10.92 13.23 -23.39
N GLY A 86 11.83 12.27 -23.58
CA GLY A 86 13.26 12.55 -23.80
C GLY A 86 14.20 12.25 -22.65
N PHE A 87 13.72 11.70 -21.52
CA PHE A 87 14.60 11.18 -20.47
C PHE A 87 15.43 9.99 -20.98
N LYS A 88 16.73 9.99 -20.68
CA LYS A 88 17.70 8.95 -21.11
C LYS A 88 18.47 8.31 -19.94
N GLY A 89 18.19 8.75 -18.72
CA GLY A 89 18.89 8.28 -17.52
C GLY A 89 18.45 6.88 -17.09
N LYS A 90 18.86 6.49 -15.88
CA LYS A 90 18.47 5.21 -15.27
C LYS A 90 17.43 5.42 -14.17
N VAL A 91 16.58 4.41 -13.98
CA VAL A 91 15.67 4.31 -12.82
C VAL A 91 16.29 3.38 -11.79
N TYR A 92 16.80 3.93 -10.69
CA TYR A 92 17.40 3.19 -9.58
C TYR A 92 16.31 2.69 -8.64
N CYS A 93 16.25 1.38 -8.44
CA CYS A 93 15.33 0.74 -7.52
C CYS A 93 15.82 -0.67 -7.15
N THR A 94 15.08 -1.35 -6.28
CA THR A 94 15.28 -2.77 -6.04
C THR A 94 14.77 -3.60 -7.22
N SER A 95 15.22 -4.85 -7.31
CA SER A 95 14.83 -5.80 -8.34
C SER A 95 13.36 -6.13 -8.27
N ALA A 96 12.85 -6.37 -7.06
CA ALA A 96 11.44 -6.61 -6.84
C ALA A 96 10.58 -5.40 -7.24
N THR A 97 11.02 -4.16 -6.97
CA THR A 97 10.33 -2.95 -7.43
C THR A 97 10.35 -2.82 -8.96
N ALA A 98 11.48 -3.13 -9.63
CA ALA A 98 11.55 -3.12 -11.08
C ALA A 98 10.57 -4.12 -11.71
N ASP A 99 10.56 -5.36 -11.22
CA ASP A 99 9.73 -6.44 -11.78
C ASP A 99 8.23 -6.22 -11.47
N ALA A 100 7.89 -5.77 -10.26
CA ALA A 100 6.51 -5.42 -9.91
C ALA A 100 6.02 -4.21 -10.68
N SER A 101 6.83 -3.13 -10.77
CA SER A 101 6.43 -1.91 -11.48
C SER A 101 6.21 -2.18 -12.96
N ARG A 102 7.01 -3.05 -13.60
CA ARG A 102 6.78 -3.46 -14.99
C ARG A 102 5.37 -4.05 -15.18
N GLU A 103 4.96 -5.02 -14.37
CA GLU A 103 3.63 -5.63 -14.49
C GLU A 103 2.50 -4.63 -14.19
N ILE A 104 2.71 -3.75 -13.22
CA ILE A 104 1.78 -2.68 -12.85
C ILE A 104 1.62 -1.64 -13.97
N LEU A 105 2.72 -1.22 -14.60
CA LEU A 105 2.71 -0.28 -15.71
C LEU A 105 2.08 -0.89 -16.98
N ILE A 106 2.31 -2.18 -17.24
CA ILE A 106 1.65 -2.88 -18.37
C ILE A 106 0.13 -2.91 -18.18
N ASP A 107 -0.34 -3.13 -16.95
CA ASP A 107 -1.77 -3.05 -16.65
C ASP A 107 -2.27 -1.59 -16.71
N GLY A 108 -1.48 -0.66 -16.16
CA GLY A 108 -1.75 0.79 -16.17
C GLY A 108 -1.85 1.40 -17.56
N ALA A 109 -1.09 0.92 -18.54
CA ALA A 109 -1.19 1.32 -19.95
C ALA A 109 -2.59 1.06 -20.51
N ARG A 110 -3.20 -0.08 -20.14
CA ARG A 110 -4.53 -0.50 -20.63
C ARG A 110 -5.65 0.33 -20.01
N VAL A 111 -5.47 0.75 -18.76
CA VAL A 111 -6.47 1.50 -17.99
C VAL A 111 -6.37 2.99 -18.29
N SER A 112 -5.18 3.59 -18.17
CA SER A 112 -4.98 5.04 -18.31
C SER A 112 -4.93 5.52 -19.76
N ARG A 113 -4.43 4.67 -20.69
CA ARG A 113 -4.16 5.01 -22.10
C ARG A 113 -3.23 6.22 -22.28
N LEU A 114 -2.46 6.58 -21.26
CA LEU A 114 -1.49 7.67 -21.33
C LEU A 114 -0.22 7.28 -22.10
N TYR A 115 0.14 6.00 -22.03
CA TYR A 115 1.30 5.40 -22.68
C TYR A 115 0.96 3.99 -23.14
N GLU A 116 1.77 3.45 -24.05
CA GLU A 116 1.61 2.10 -24.59
C GLU A 116 2.46 1.08 -23.84
N VAL A 117 2.14 -0.20 -23.97
CA VAL A 117 2.95 -1.29 -23.38
C VAL A 117 4.41 -1.23 -23.84
N SER A 118 4.66 -0.84 -25.11
CA SER A 118 6.02 -0.66 -25.64
C SER A 118 6.80 0.46 -24.95
N ASP A 119 6.13 1.46 -24.40
CA ASP A 119 6.80 2.55 -23.66
C ASP A 119 7.37 2.03 -22.34
N VAL A 120 6.77 0.98 -21.75
CA VAL A 120 7.26 0.33 -20.53
C VAL A 120 8.55 -0.45 -20.79
N ASP A 121 8.70 -1.04 -21.98
CA ASP A 121 9.89 -1.82 -22.36
C ASP A 121 11.14 -0.94 -22.55
N HIS A 122 10.97 0.38 -22.74
CA HIS A 122 12.08 1.34 -22.83
C HIS A 122 12.67 1.74 -21.47
N ILE A 123 12.05 1.35 -20.36
CA ILE A 123 12.52 1.76 -19.03
C ILE A 123 13.85 1.07 -18.71
N ASN A 124 14.89 1.87 -18.55
CA ASN A 124 16.23 1.42 -18.16
C ASN A 124 16.35 1.35 -16.63
N TYR A 125 15.95 0.22 -16.05
CA TYR A 125 16.09 -0.03 -14.61
C TYR A 125 17.53 -0.37 -14.21
N LYS A 126 18.05 0.31 -13.18
CA LYS A 126 19.23 -0.11 -12.43
C LYS A 126 18.77 -0.80 -11.15
N LYS A 127 18.68 -2.13 -11.23
CA LYS A 127 18.41 -3.03 -10.09
C LYS A 127 19.62 -3.05 -9.16
N VAL A 128 19.57 -2.29 -8.05
CA VAL A 128 20.76 -2.05 -7.22
C VAL A 128 21.17 -3.27 -6.38
N ASP A 129 20.20 -4.09 -6.01
CA ASP A 129 20.34 -5.31 -5.21
C ASP A 129 20.78 -6.54 -6.05
N HIS A 130 21.06 -6.36 -7.34
CA HIS A 130 21.84 -7.32 -8.15
C HIS A 130 23.35 -7.12 -8.00
N ASP A 131 23.77 -5.98 -7.46
CA ASP A 131 25.19 -5.70 -7.24
C ASP A 131 25.67 -6.54 -6.05
N SER A 132 26.75 -7.30 -6.23
CA SER A 132 27.30 -8.17 -5.17
C SER A 132 27.72 -7.39 -3.94
N ASP A 133 27.96 -6.09 -4.10
CA ASP A 133 28.44 -5.21 -3.06
C ASP A 133 27.30 -4.43 -2.39
N PHE A 134 26.05 -4.68 -2.78
CA PHE A 134 24.87 -4.01 -2.21
C PHE A 134 24.65 -4.41 -0.75
N LYS A 135 24.44 -3.41 0.09
CA LYS A 135 24.00 -3.55 1.48
C LYS A 135 23.03 -2.43 1.79
N TRP A 136 22.03 -2.73 2.61
CA TRP A 136 21.12 -1.70 3.12
C TRP A 136 21.90 -0.58 3.82
N GLY A 137 21.58 0.67 3.51
CA GLY A 137 22.24 1.85 4.08
C GLY A 137 23.64 2.16 3.52
N LYS A 138 24.22 1.29 2.68
CA LYS A 138 25.52 1.56 2.03
C LYS A 138 25.35 2.63 0.96
N SER A 139 26.19 3.66 1.02
CA SER A 139 26.22 4.75 0.05
C SER A 139 26.80 4.31 -1.30
N ILE A 140 26.11 4.66 -2.38
CA ILE A 140 26.43 4.35 -3.77
C ILE A 140 26.56 5.68 -4.53
N PRO A 141 27.65 5.93 -5.25
CA PRO A 141 27.81 7.17 -6.01
C PRO A 141 26.82 7.23 -7.19
N VAL A 142 26.20 8.39 -7.40
CA VAL A 142 25.33 8.66 -8.57
C VAL A 142 25.85 9.83 -9.42
N ALA A 143 26.50 10.80 -8.79
CA ALA A 143 27.18 11.91 -9.44
C ALA A 143 28.41 12.28 -8.62
N ARG A 144 29.21 13.23 -9.13
CA ARG A 144 30.33 13.77 -8.37
C ARG A 144 29.81 14.38 -7.06
N ASP A 145 30.40 13.96 -5.94
CA ASP A 145 30.07 14.43 -4.59
C ASP A 145 28.61 14.19 -4.15
N VAL A 146 27.87 13.34 -4.87
CA VAL A 146 26.49 12.93 -4.54
C VAL A 146 26.37 11.42 -4.52
N PHE A 147 25.86 10.91 -3.40
CA PHE A 147 25.68 9.51 -3.13
C PHE A 147 24.23 9.24 -2.73
N PHE A 148 23.74 8.04 -3.02
CA PHE A 148 22.45 7.58 -2.53
C PHE A 148 22.58 6.29 -1.75
N TYR A 149 21.61 5.98 -0.90
CA TYR A 149 21.48 4.68 -0.27
C TYR A 149 20.00 4.32 -0.15
N PHE A 150 19.72 3.01 -0.05
CA PHE A 150 18.37 2.53 0.22
C PHE A 150 18.28 1.95 1.63
N LEU A 151 17.14 2.22 2.26
CA LEU A 151 16.70 1.59 3.49
C LEU A 151 15.39 0.89 3.22
N ARG A 152 15.16 -0.28 3.78
CA ARG A 152 13.91 -1.01 3.60
C ARG A 152 12.74 -0.24 4.25
N SER A 153 11.66 0.02 3.51
CA SER A 153 10.47 0.71 4.06
C SER A 153 9.36 -0.24 4.50
N SER A 154 9.39 -1.48 4.03
CA SER A 154 8.43 -2.56 4.36
C SER A 154 6.98 -2.26 4.03
N HIS A 155 6.73 -1.32 3.11
CA HIS A 155 5.38 -0.98 2.64
C HIS A 155 4.80 -2.02 1.67
N ILE A 156 5.59 -2.38 0.64
CA ILE A 156 5.33 -3.52 -0.25
C ILE A 156 6.66 -4.24 -0.51
N LEU A 157 6.62 -5.38 -1.21
CA LEU A 157 7.84 -6.08 -1.59
C LEU A 157 8.76 -5.18 -2.42
N GLY A 158 10.03 -5.07 -2.01
CA GLY A 158 11.02 -4.24 -2.68
C GLY A 158 10.97 -2.75 -2.33
N ALA A 159 10.01 -2.30 -1.49
CA ALA A 159 9.85 -0.90 -1.16
C ALA A 159 11.00 -0.37 -0.29
N VAL A 160 11.45 0.84 -0.63
CA VAL A 160 12.59 1.50 0.03
C VAL A 160 12.30 2.95 0.36
N SER A 161 12.92 3.41 1.45
CA SER A 161 13.26 4.81 1.64
C SER A 161 14.57 5.12 0.92
N VAL A 162 14.64 6.30 0.31
CA VAL A 162 15.79 6.77 -0.47
C VAL A 162 16.52 7.84 0.30
N GLY A 163 17.77 7.58 0.70
CA GLY A 163 18.65 8.58 1.25
C GLY A 163 19.55 9.17 0.16
N LEU A 164 19.71 10.49 0.14
CA LEU A 164 20.66 11.20 -0.71
C LEU A 164 21.61 12.00 0.16
N THR A 165 22.91 11.77 -0.02
CA THR A 165 23.99 12.46 0.66
C THR A 165 24.77 13.30 -0.35
N TRP A 166 25.13 14.52 0.02
CA TRP A 166 26.03 15.37 -0.76
C TRP A 166 27.04 16.09 0.13
N ILE A 167 28.06 16.67 -0.50
CA ILE A 167 28.99 17.61 0.15
C ILE A 167 28.54 19.04 -0.18
N ASP A 168 28.25 19.82 0.86
CA ASP A 168 27.79 21.20 0.75
C ASP A 168 28.95 22.20 0.55
N GLU A 169 28.60 23.48 0.44
CA GLU A 169 29.54 24.59 0.21
C GLU A 169 30.63 24.72 1.28
N GLU A 170 30.37 24.22 2.50
CA GLU A 170 31.27 24.23 3.65
C GLU A 170 32.09 22.93 3.79
N GLU A 171 32.12 22.08 2.77
CA GLU A 171 32.75 20.75 2.78
C GLU A 171 32.14 19.80 3.84
N LYS A 172 30.91 20.06 4.28
CA LYS A 172 30.19 19.21 5.22
C LYS A 172 29.31 18.23 4.47
N ARG A 173 29.24 17.02 5.01
CA ARG A 173 28.28 16.01 4.56
C ARG A 173 26.88 16.44 4.99
N LYS A 174 25.96 16.46 4.05
CA LYS A 174 24.52 16.71 4.25
C LYS A 174 23.72 15.54 3.69
N THR A 175 22.56 15.27 4.27
CA THR A 175 21.71 14.14 3.90
C THR A 175 20.25 14.53 3.98
N ILE A 176 19.49 14.06 2.99
CA ILE A 176 18.05 14.08 2.95
C ILE A 176 17.52 12.65 2.79
N THR A 177 16.55 12.25 3.59
CA THR A 177 15.91 10.93 3.45
C THR A 177 14.46 11.08 3.01
N PHE A 178 14.10 10.47 1.89
CA PHE A 178 12.73 10.33 1.41
C PHE A 178 12.18 9.00 1.91
N SER A 179 11.11 9.03 2.70
CA SER A 179 10.55 7.81 3.25
C SER A 179 10.00 6.87 2.18
N GLY A 180 9.53 7.41 1.05
CA GLY A 180 8.52 6.76 0.22
C GLY A 180 7.27 6.49 1.07
N ASP A 181 6.55 5.44 0.76
CA ASP A 181 5.55 4.91 1.67
C ASP A 181 6.20 3.98 2.69
N LEU A 182 5.79 4.12 3.95
CA LEU A 182 6.31 3.35 5.07
C LEU A 182 5.30 2.29 5.47
N GLY A 183 5.74 1.04 5.54
CA GLY A 183 4.94 -0.04 6.09
C GLY A 183 4.78 0.06 7.60
N ALA A 184 3.73 -0.56 8.13
CA ALA A 184 3.51 -0.62 9.57
C ALA A 184 4.26 -1.77 10.27
N THR A 185 5.16 -2.45 9.53
CA THR A 185 6.07 -3.48 10.04
C THR A 185 7.41 -2.86 10.42
N ASP A 186 7.69 -2.81 11.72
CA ASP A 186 8.91 -2.25 12.31
C ASP A 186 9.41 -3.13 13.47
N SER A 187 10.57 -2.77 14.04
CA SER A 187 11.21 -3.51 15.14
C SER A 187 10.34 -3.77 16.38
N LYS A 188 9.24 -3.02 16.56
CA LYS A 188 8.32 -3.15 17.70
C LYS A 188 6.97 -3.75 17.30
N ASN A 189 6.67 -3.80 16.00
CA ASN A 189 5.40 -4.25 15.49
C ASN A 189 5.57 -4.99 14.17
N SER A 190 5.42 -6.32 14.20
CA SER A 190 5.34 -7.14 12.99
C SER A 190 3.88 -7.28 12.57
N GLN A 191 3.42 -6.39 11.69
CA GLN A 191 2.07 -6.47 11.10
C GLN A 191 2.04 -7.50 9.96
N SER A 192 3.05 -7.46 9.09
CA SER A 192 3.15 -8.37 7.97
C SER A 192 4.03 -9.58 8.33
N LEU A 193 3.49 -10.78 8.15
CA LEU A 193 4.27 -12.02 8.21
C LEU A 193 5.24 -12.19 7.03
N LEU A 194 4.97 -11.53 5.90
CA LEU A 194 5.73 -11.69 4.66
C LEU A 194 7.01 -10.86 4.67
N LEU A 195 6.86 -9.56 4.90
CA LEU A 195 7.92 -8.57 4.83
C LEU A 195 8.66 -8.42 6.16
N LYS A 196 9.98 -8.25 6.07
CA LYS A 196 10.85 -7.91 7.19
C LYS A 196 10.60 -6.50 7.70
N ASP A 197 11.05 -6.21 8.92
CA ASP A 197 10.94 -4.90 9.56
C ASP A 197 11.60 -3.79 8.75
N ASN A 198 10.97 -2.61 8.73
CA ASN A 198 11.55 -1.43 8.11
C ASN A 198 12.86 -1.03 8.81
N GLN A 199 13.65 -0.22 8.11
CA GLN A 199 14.87 0.35 8.62
C GLN A 199 14.68 1.84 8.88
N TYR A 200 15.49 2.36 9.79
CA TYR A 200 15.43 3.73 10.23
C TYR A 200 16.48 4.59 9.51
N PRO A 201 16.19 5.87 9.23
CA PRO A 201 17.19 6.82 8.79
C PRO A 201 18.33 6.90 9.80
N PHE A 202 19.55 7.16 9.30
CA PHE A 202 20.72 7.35 10.14
C PHE A 202 20.56 8.64 10.97
N ASN A 203 20.82 8.59 12.27
CA ASN A 203 20.64 9.73 13.17
C ASN A 203 21.99 10.21 13.68
N GLY A 204 22.75 10.92 12.83
CA GLY A 204 24.03 11.49 13.20
C GLY A 204 24.36 12.75 12.40
N ASP A 205 25.58 13.27 12.59
CA ASP A 205 26.08 14.49 11.95
C ASP A 205 25.81 14.49 10.44
N GLY A 206 25.07 15.49 9.99
CA GLY A 206 24.74 15.67 8.58
C GLY A 206 23.46 14.97 8.09
N ASN A 207 22.60 14.44 8.97
CA ASN A 207 21.20 14.12 8.61
C ASN A 207 20.26 15.26 8.99
N ASP A 208 20.18 16.24 8.09
CA ASP A 208 19.50 17.50 8.30
C ASP A 208 18.03 17.48 7.89
N PHE A 209 17.63 16.60 6.95
CA PHE A 209 16.34 16.68 6.26
C PHE A 209 15.65 15.33 6.10
N ILE A 210 14.32 15.31 6.31
CA ILE A 210 13.47 14.17 5.95
C ILE A 210 12.25 14.65 5.17
N VAL A 211 11.93 13.96 4.07
CA VAL A 211 10.63 14.04 3.39
C VAL A 211 9.85 12.79 3.78
N LEU A 212 8.78 12.97 4.54
CA LEU A 212 7.98 11.90 5.13
C LEU A 212 6.60 11.82 4.49
N GLU A 213 6.12 10.61 4.22
CA GLU A 213 4.70 10.38 3.92
C GLU A 213 3.81 10.73 5.12
N SER A 214 2.52 10.95 4.86
CA SER A 214 1.58 11.37 5.90
C SER A 214 0.19 10.83 5.69
N THR A 215 0.05 9.68 5.03
CA THR A 215 -1.24 9.06 4.69
C THR A 215 -2.10 8.87 5.94
N TYR A 216 -1.51 8.37 7.03
CA TYR A 216 -2.15 8.18 8.33
C TYR A 216 -1.54 9.00 9.48
N GLY A 217 -0.93 10.15 9.17
CA GLY A 217 -0.37 11.08 10.16
C GLY A 217 -1.34 11.56 11.25
N GLY A 218 -2.63 11.69 10.91
CA GLY A 218 -3.70 11.98 11.87
C GLY A 218 -4.31 10.75 12.56
N SER A 219 -3.96 9.55 12.13
CA SER A 219 -4.56 8.32 12.66
C SER A 219 -4.09 8.05 14.08
N ARG A 220 -5.05 7.80 14.97
CA ARG A 220 -4.83 7.23 16.31
C ARG A 220 -5.04 5.71 16.34
N LYS A 221 -5.29 5.09 15.19
CA LYS A 221 -5.58 3.65 15.14
C LYS A 221 -4.31 2.88 15.49
N LYS A 222 -4.44 2.01 16.51
CA LYS A 222 -3.38 1.08 16.91
C LYS A 222 -3.10 0.14 15.74
N VAL A 223 -1.83 0.06 15.32
CA VAL A 223 -1.41 -0.94 14.34
C VAL A 223 -1.58 -2.32 14.98
N ARG A 224 -2.24 -3.22 14.25
CA ARG A 224 -2.50 -4.59 14.69
C ARG A 224 -1.31 -5.49 14.35
N LYS A 225 -0.96 -6.40 15.26
CA LYS A 225 0.06 -7.42 14.98
C LYS A 225 -0.48 -8.48 14.03
N ALA A 226 0.41 -9.18 13.35
CA ALA A 226 0.08 -10.32 12.49
C ALA A 226 -0.81 -11.36 13.18
N GLY A 227 -0.53 -11.70 14.45
CA GLY A 227 -1.33 -12.64 15.23
C GLY A 227 -2.79 -12.19 15.39
N GLU A 228 -3.02 -10.93 15.76
CA GLU A 228 -4.37 -10.35 15.88
C GLU A 228 -5.12 -10.38 14.53
N ARG A 229 -4.41 -10.16 13.42
CA ARG A 229 -4.95 -10.23 12.07
C ARG A 229 -5.36 -11.66 11.69
N LEU A 230 -4.51 -12.64 11.99
CA LEU A 230 -4.80 -14.06 11.77
C LEU A 230 -5.97 -14.53 12.62
N ASP A 231 -6.00 -14.16 13.91
CA ASP A 231 -7.11 -14.49 14.82
C ASP A 231 -8.43 -13.94 14.29
N ARG A 232 -8.46 -12.65 13.90
CA ARG A 232 -9.67 -12.04 13.38
C ARG A 232 -10.14 -12.67 12.06
N LEU A 233 -9.20 -12.97 11.16
CA LEU A 233 -9.53 -13.65 9.91
C LEU A 233 -10.05 -15.07 10.17
N TYR A 234 -9.44 -15.80 11.10
CA TYR A 234 -9.86 -17.13 11.52
C TYR A 234 -11.29 -17.11 12.09
N GLU A 235 -11.58 -16.20 13.02
CA GLU A 235 -12.91 -16.03 13.61
C GLU A 235 -13.97 -15.81 12.53
N ILE A 236 -13.76 -14.82 11.65
CA ILE A 236 -14.74 -14.48 10.60
C ILE A 236 -15.00 -15.67 9.67
N ILE A 237 -13.94 -16.35 9.23
CA ILE A 237 -14.08 -17.50 8.31
C ILE A 237 -14.75 -18.66 9.04
N SER A 238 -14.38 -18.95 10.29
CA SER A 238 -14.92 -20.05 11.08
C SER A 238 -16.41 -19.85 11.37
N ASP A 239 -16.77 -18.67 11.86
CA ASP A 239 -18.15 -18.29 12.16
C ASP A 239 -19.00 -18.26 10.89
N PHE A 240 -18.48 -17.68 9.81
CA PHE A 240 -19.22 -17.68 8.57
C PHE A 240 -19.44 -19.11 8.06
N PHE A 241 -18.41 -19.96 8.09
CA PHE A 241 -18.51 -21.33 7.61
C PHE A 241 -19.26 -22.30 8.54
N SER A 242 -19.56 -21.94 9.78
CA SER A 242 -20.42 -22.78 10.65
C SER A 242 -21.90 -22.74 10.27
N ASP A 243 -22.34 -21.68 9.58
CA ASP A 243 -23.78 -21.36 9.42
C ASP A 243 -24.49 -22.09 8.26
N GLY A 244 -23.84 -23.00 7.53
CA GLY A 244 -24.49 -23.73 6.44
C GLY A 244 -23.58 -24.67 5.66
N THR A 245 -24.04 -25.24 4.55
CA THR A 245 -23.27 -26.20 3.73
C THR A 245 -22.74 -25.64 2.42
N GLN A 246 -23.28 -24.54 1.91
CA GLN A 246 -22.85 -23.95 0.63
C GLN A 246 -22.61 -22.44 0.77
N GLN A 247 -21.40 -22.06 1.16
CA GLN A 247 -21.08 -20.66 1.46
C GLN A 247 -19.91 -20.13 0.64
N THR A 248 -20.01 -18.85 0.28
CA THR A 248 -19.02 -18.16 -0.56
C THR A 248 -18.53 -16.90 0.13
N LEU A 249 -17.24 -16.87 0.46
CA LEU A 249 -16.57 -15.68 0.94
C LEU A 249 -15.91 -14.98 -0.26
N ILE A 250 -16.23 -13.72 -0.50
CA ILE A 250 -15.59 -12.89 -1.52
C ILE A 250 -14.73 -11.84 -0.81
N ILE A 251 -13.46 -11.76 -1.20
CA ILE A 251 -12.47 -10.83 -0.66
C ILE A 251 -12.02 -9.89 -1.79
N PRO A 252 -12.64 -8.71 -1.94
CA PRO A 252 -12.12 -7.65 -2.79
C PRO A 252 -10.75 -7.20 -2.27
N SER A 253 -9.74 -7.18 -3.15
CA SER A 253 -8.37 -6.81 -2.78
C SER A 253 -7.64 -6.04 -3.87
N PHE A 254 -6.72 -5.17 -3.47
CA PHE A 254 -5.72 -4.61 -4.38
C PHE A 254 -4.79 -5.71 -4.88
N SER A 255 -4.45 -5.66 -6.16
CA SER A 255 -3.68 -6.73 -6.82
C SER A 255 -2.23 -6.81 -6.35
N LEU A 256 -1.65 -5.66 -5.98
CA LEU A 256 -0.30 -5.55 -5.45
C LEU A 256 -0.33 -5.58 -3.92
N HIS A 257 0.56 -6.39 -3.36
CA HIS A 257 0.76 -6.67 -1.94
C HIS A 257 -0.42 -7.25 -1.15
N ARG A 258 -1.59 -6.61 -1.14
CA ARG A 258 -2.72 -7.01 -0.27
C ARG A 258 -3.21 -8.42 -0.57
N SER A 259 -3.33 -8.78 -1.84
CA SER A 259 -3.72 -10.13 -2.24
C SER A 259 -2.70 -11.19 -1.84
N GLN A 260 -1.41 -10.85 -1.87
CA GLN A 260 -0.31 -11.70 -1.47
C GLN A 260 -0.34 -11.94 0.05
N GLU A 261 -0.60 -10.89 0.85
CA GLU A 261 -0.77 -11.03 2.30
C GLU A 261 -1.96 -11.91 2.66
N ILE A 262 -3.14 -11.66 2.07
CA ILE A 262 -4.35 -12.45 2.34
C ILE A 262 -4.12 -13.91 1.95
N LEU A 263 -3.48 -14.16 0.80
CA LEU A 263 -3.20 -15.51 0.35
C LEU A 263 -2.24 -16.23 1.31
N PHE A 264 -1.20 -15.53 1.77
CA PHE A 264 -0.26 -16.07 2.76
C PHE A 264 -0.95 -16.36 4.09
N ASP A 265 -1.75 -15.41 4.60
CA ASP A 265 -2.50 -15.58 5.84
C ASP A 265 -3.48 -16.77 5.75
N LEU A 266 -4.23 -16.89 4.65
CA LEU A 266 -5.11 -18.05 4.42
C LEU A 266 -4.31 -19.35 4.41
N PHE A 267 -3.15 -19.37 3.75
CA PHE A 267 -2.30 -20.54 3.72
C PHE A 267 -1.82 -20.94 5.12
N VAL A 268 -1.34 -19.96 5.91
CA VAL A 268 -0.94 -20.18 7.30
C VAL A 268 -2.12 -20.70 8.10
N LEU A 269 -3.29 -20.07 8.02
CA LEU A 269 -4.48 -20.50 8.75
C LEU A 269 -4.87 -21.95 8.39
N PHE A 270 -4.95 -22.30 7.11
CA PHE A 270 -5.32 -23.66 6.69
C PHE A 270 -4.24 -24.72 6.95
N SER A 271 -2.99 -24.31 7.16
CA SER A 271 -1.88 -25.23 7.45
C SER A 271 -1.65 -25.42 8.95
N THR A 272 -1.97 -24.42 9.77
CA THR A 272 -1.64 -24.39 11.21
C THR A 272 -2.85 -24.46 12.13
N ARG A 273 -4.02 -24.08 11.64
CA ARG A 273 -5.27 -24.11 12.39
C ARG A 273 -6.20 -25.09 11.71
N GLU A 274 -6.65 -26.07 12.46
CA GLU A 274 -7.83 -26.80 12.05
C GLU A 274 -9.01 -25.81 12.11
N PHE A 275 -9.54 -25.40 10.95
CA PHE A 275 -10.80 -24.69 10.91
C PHE A 275 -11.90 -25.66 11.32
N THR A 276 -12.37 -25.54 12.55
CA THR A 276 -13.31 -26.48 13.15
C THR A 276 -14.70 -25.88 13.20
N ALA A 277 -15.60 -26.44 12.40
CA ALA A 277 -17.03 -26.20 12.61
C ALA A 277 -17.48 -26.89 13.89
N ARG A 278 -18.18 -26.17 14.77
CA ARG A 278 -19.26 -26.80 15.51
C ARG A 278 -20.43 -26.88 14.53
N TYR A 279 -20.70 -28.04 13.95
CA TYR A 279 -21.99 -28.22 13.29
C TYR A 279 -23.07 -27.89 14.31
N PRO A 280 -24.06 -27.03 13.97
CA PRO A 280 -25.18 -26.80 14.85
C PRO A 280 -25.79 -28.14 15.22
N GLU A 281 -25.99 -28.38 16.51
CA GLU A 281 -26.56 -29.63 17.02
C GLU A 281 -27.86 -29.99 16.29
N GLU A 282 -28.65 -28.97 15.96
CA GLU A 282 -29.89 -29.07 15.17
C GLU A 282 -29.65 -29.63 13.76
N TYR A 283 -28.56 -29.25 13.08
CA TYR A 283 -28.20 -29.76 11.76
C TYR A 283 -27.75 -31.22 11.82
N ILE A 284 -26.93 -31.59 12.81
CA ILE A 284 -26.52 -33.00 13.01
C ILE A 284 -27.75 -33.86 13.30
N ARG A 285 -28.66 -33.37 14.17
CA ARG A 285 -29.92 -34.04 14.50
C ARG A 285 -30.82 -34.17 13.27
N GLU A 286 -30.90 -33.14 12.43
CA GLU A 286 -31.65 -33.17 11.17
C GLU A 286 -31.06 -34.19 10.19
N LEU A 287 -29.74 -34.26 10.06
CA LEU A 287 -29.04 -35.18 9.14
C LEU A 287 -29.22 -36.65 9.56
N ILE A 288 -29.09 -36.94 10.86
CA ILE A 288 -29.39 -38.26 11.44
C ILE A 288 -30.88 -38.62 11.26
N GLY A 289 -31.77 -37.62 11.37
CA GLY A 289 -33.21 -37.80 11.34
C GLY A 289 -33.83 -37.94 9.93
N LYS A 290 -33.21 -37.36 8.88
CA LYS A 290 -33.80 -37.29 7.53
C LYS A 290 -33.13 -38.17 6.49
N GLU A 291 -31.87 -38.56 6.66
CA GLU A 291 -31.11 -39.30 5.64
C GLU A 291 -30.68 -40.69 6.12
N ASP A 292 -30.83 -41.71 5.26
CA ASP A 292 -30.29 -43.06 5.51
C ASP A 292 -28.86 -43.24 4.98
N SER A 293 -28.30 -42.19 4.39
CA SER A 293 -26.93 -42.15 3.90
C SER A 293 -26.34 -40.78 4.12
N PHE A 294 -25.02 -40.68 4.25
CA PHE A 294 -24.25 -39.52 4.62
C PHE A 294 -23.19 -39.26 3.53
N PRO A 295 -22.82 -38.00 3.24
CA PRO A 295 -21.74 -37.70 2.30
C PRO A 295 -20.42 -38.40 2.68
N ALA A 296 -19.69 -38.94 1.69
CA ALA A 296 -18.41 -39.60 1.96
C ALA A 296 -17.41 -38.71 2.68
N GLN A 297 -17.38 -37.42 2.35
CA GLN A 297 -16.49 -36.45 3.00
C GLN A 297 -16.77 -36.28 4.49
N LEU A 298 -18.04 -36.42 4.91
CA LEU A 298 -18.47 -36.35 6.30
C LEU A 298 -18.10 -37.62 7.07
N VAL A 299 -18.22 -38.76 6.42
CA VAL A 299 -18.04 -40.07 7.06
C VAL A 299 -16.57 -40.47 7.09
N GLU A 300 -15.83 -40.23 6.02
CA GLU A 300 -14.41 -40.57 5.90
C GLU A 300 -13.53 -39.74 6.84
N SER A 301 -14.00 -38.56 7.29
CA SER A 301 -13.33 -37.76 8.32
C SER A 301 -13.46 -38.37 9.72
N ILE A 302 -14.37 -39.33 9.94
CA ILE A 302 -14.58 -39.96 11.26
C ILE A 302 -13.56 -41.08 11.45
N PRO A 303 -12.70 -41.02 12.49
CA PRO A 303 -11.73 -42.09 12.75
C PRO A 303 -12.42 -43.43 12.99
N GLY A 304 -12.06 -44.44 12.20
CA GLY A 304 -12.69 -45.76 12.29
C GLY A 304 -14.12 -45.82 11.74
N TYR A 305 -14.55 -44.86 10.91
CA TYR A 305 -15.89 -44.80 10.33
C TYR A 305 -16.37 -46.13 9.72
N LYS A 306 -15.47 -46.92 9.14
CA LYS A 306 -15.77 -48.25 8.57
C LYS A 306 -16.38 -49.24 9.58
N ARG A 307 -16.29 -48.96 10.88
CA ARG A 307 -16.98 -49.70 11.93
C ARG A 307 -18.48 -49.44 11.90
N HIS A 308 -18.90 -48.20 11.66
CA HIS A 308 -20.29 -47.73 11.78
C HIS A 308 -20.98 -47.51 10.44
N PHE A 309 -20.21 -47.39 9.36
CA PHE A 309 -20.69 -46.99 8.05
C PHE A 309 -20.25 -47.97 6.96
N GLU A 310 -21.06 -48.12 5.92
CA GLU A 310 -20.76 -48.88 4.72
C GLU A 310 -21.04 -48.08 3.43
N PRO A 311 -20.27 -48.26 2.34
CA PRO A 311 -20.44 -47.49 1.11
C PRO A 311 -21.85 -47.63 0.52
N SER A 312 -22.34 -46.54 -0.05
CA SER A 312 -23.63 -46.42 -0.75
C SER A 312 -23.42 -45.75 -2.13
N THR A 313 -24.49 -45.58 -2.89
CA THR A 313 -24.47 -44.92 -4.21
C THR A 313 -24.12 -43.43 -4.10
N ASN A 314 -23.56 -42.85 -5.18
CA ASN A 314 -23.24 -41.42 -5.30
C ASN A 314 -22.24 -40.87 -4.28
N ASN A 315 -21.21 -41.66 -3.93
CA ASN A 315 -20.14 -41.24 -3.01
C ASN A 315 -20.67 -40.89 -1.61
N ARG A 316 -21.50 -41.78 -1.09
CA ARG A 316 -22.15 -41.67 0.23
C ARG A 316 -21.92 -42.94 1.02
N TYR A 317 -22.18 -42.89 2.31
CA TYR A 317 -22.12 -44.02 3.23
C TYR A 317 -23.44 -44.18 3.96
N ARG A 318 -23.96 -45.39 4.11
CA ARG A 318 -25.10 -45.65 4.98
C ARG A 318 -24.63 -46.15 6.35
N ILE A 319 -25.42 -45.90 7.39
CA ILE A 319 -25.19 -46.47 8.71
C ILE A 319 -25.42 -47.98 8.60
N LYS A 320 -24.53 -48.78 9.19
CA LYS A 320 -24.73 -50.22 9.23
C LYS A 320 -25.95 -50.56 10.08
N PRO A 321 -26.76 -51.55 9.70
CA PRO A 321 -28.03 -51.88 10.37
C PRO A 321 -27.91 -52.10 11.89
N GLU A 322 -26.77 -52.60 12.34
CA GLU A 322 -26.47 -52.92 13.74
C GLU A 322 -26.16 -51.70 14.64
N ILE A 323 -26.06 -50.49 14.07
CA ILE A 323 -25.73 -49.27 14.82
C ILE A 323 -26.97 -48.44 15.11
N ASN A 324 -27.17 -48.08 16.38
CA ASN A 324 -28.23 -47.18 16.80
C ASN A 324 -27.99 -45.75 16.29
N LYS A 325 -28.98 -45.17 15.59
CA LYS A 325 -28.94 -43.77 15.10
C LYS A 325 -28.74 -42.76 16.23
N ASP A 326 -29.32 -43.01 17.41
CA ASP A 326 -29.18 -42.12 18.57
C ASP A 326 -27.75 -42.15 19.16
N SER A 327 -27.07 -43.30 19.11
CA SER A 327 -25.67 -43.39 19.56
C SER A 327 -24.69 -42.83 18.54
N LEU A 328 -25.13 -42.56 17.31
CA LEU A 328 -24.30 -41.89 16.28
C LEU A 328 -24.05 -40.42 16.63
N TYR A 329 -24.97 -39.79 17.37
CA TYR A 329 -24.86 -38.41 17.80
C TYR A 329 -23.55 -38.17 18.58
N GLU A 330 -23.20 -39.04 19.53
CA GLU A 330 -21.96 -38.96 20.30
C GLU A 330 -20.68 -39.18 19.46
N TYR A 331 -20.80 -39.80 18.27
CA TYR A 331 -19.70 -39.97 17.32
C TYR A 331 -19.61 -38.81 16.31
N LEU A 332 -20.72 -38.14 16.02
CA LEU A 332 -20.81 -37.01 15.09
C LEU A 332 -20.64 -35.65 15.79
N VAL A 333 -20.78 -35.59 17.12
CA VAL A 333 -20.66 -34.38 17.95
C VAL A 333 -19.62 -34.61 19.06
N PRO A 334 -18.55 -33.80 19.17
CA PRO A 334 -17.79 -33.05 18.17
C PRO A 334 -16.37 -33.61 18.01
N ARG A 335 -15.98 -33.92 16.77
CA ARG A 335 -14.57 -33.95 16.38
C ARG A 335 -14.31 -32.89 15.33
N GLU A 336 -13.15 -32.27 15.43
CA GLU A 336 -12.62 -31.26 14.53
C GLU A 336 -12.69 -31.75 13.07
N TRP A 337 -13.60 -31.21 12.27
CA TRP A 337 -13.69 -31.52 10.83
C TRP A 337 -13.21 -30.31 10.05
N GLY A 338 -12.04 -30.44 9.41
CA GLY A 338 -11.56 -29.41 8.49
C GLY A 338 -12.41 -29.38 7.21
N TYR A 339 -12.81 -28.19 6.79
CA TYR A 339 -13.60 -28.00 5.57
C TYR A 339 -12.78 -28.31 4.31
N ASN A 340 -13.38 -29.02 3.35
CA ASN A 340 -12.93 -29.00 1.97
C ASN A 340 -13.26 -27.63 1.37
N CYS A 341 -12.31 -26.70 1.46
CA CYS A 341 -12.46 -25.33 0.98
C CYS A 341 -11.74 -25.15 -0.36
N GLN A 342 -12.37 -24.45 -1.30
CA GLN A 342 -11.67 -23.97 -2.50
C GLN A 342 -11.32 -22.50 -2.36
N VAL A 343 -10.05 -22.15 -2.46
CA VAL A 343 -9.56 -20.78 -2.57
C VAL A 343 -9.23 -20.48 -4.02
N SER A 344 -9.81 -19.41 -4.56
CA SER A 344 -9.68 -19.04 -5.96
C SER A 344 -9.31 -17.57 -6.14
N VAL A 345 -8.31 -17.33 -6.99
CA VAL A 345 -7.83 -15.97 -7.32
C VAL A 345 -8.33 -15.55 -8.70
N PHE A 346 -8.96 -14.36 -8.75
CA PHE A 346 -9.59 -13.77 -9.93
C PHE A 346 -8.96 -12.42 -10.29
N SER A 347 -7.70 -12.44 -10.68
CA SER A 347 -7.05 -11.26 -11.27
C SER A 347 -5.83 -11.67 -12.05
N ASN A 348 -5.77 -11.24 -13.31
CA ASN A 348 -4.61 -11.50 -14.15
C ASN A 348 -3.35 -10.82 -13.59
N LEU A 349 -3.52 -9.64 -12.98
CA LEU A 349 -2.41 -8.90 -12.37
C LEU A 349 -1.92 -9.58 -11.10
N ILE A 350 -2.81 -10.10 -10.23
CA ILE A 350 -2.39 -10.91 -9.07
C ILE A 350 -1.56 -12.11 -9.56
N GLU A 351 -2.05 -12.85 -10.57
CA GLU A 351 -1.33 -14.01 -11.12
C GLU A 351 0.08 -13.66 -11.63
N LYS A 352 0.22 -12.52 -12.32
CA LYS A 352 1.51 -12.01 -12.81
C LYS A 352 2.46 -11.57 -11.70
N LEU A 353 1.92 -11.12 -10.57
CA LEU A 353 2.70 -10.69 -9.41
C LEU A 353 3.11 -11.86 -8.49
N MET A 354 2.46 -13.04 -8.57
CA MET A 354 2.87 -14.20 -7.75
C MET A 354 4.32 -14.62 -8.00
N PRO A 355 4.80 -14.77 -9.26
CA PRO A 355 6.22 -15.04 -9.53
C PRO A 355 7.15 -13.95 -9.01
N VAL A 356 6.77 -12.67 -9.13
CA VAL A 356 7.58 -11.55 -8.61
C VAL A 356 7.76 -11.67 -7.09
N TYR A 357 6.68 -11.99 -6.37
CA TYR A 357 6.74 -12.20 -4.92
C TYR A 357 7.56 -13.42 -4.54
N LYS A 358 7.38 -14.52 -5.25
CA LYS A 358 8.14 -15.75 -5.07
C LYS A 358 9.64 -15.49 -5.20
N GLU A 359 10.07 -14.94 -6.33
CA GLU A 359 11.49 -14.69 -6.60
C GLU A 359 12.06 -13.62 -5.65
N GLY A 360 11.31 -12.55 -5.39
CA GLY A 360 11.73 -11.49 -4.48
C GLY A 360 11.99 -12.00 -3.06
N LEU A 361 11.11 -12.84 -2.51
CA LEU A 361 11.29 -13.38 -1.16
C LEU A 361 12.38 -14.45 -1.05
N LYS A 362 12.73 -15.14 -2.16
CA LYS A 362 13.70 -16.26 -2.18
C LYS A 362 15.12 -15.87 -2.59
N ASN A 363 15.26 -15.05 -3.62
CA ASN A 363 16.52 -14.98 -4.36
C ASN A 363 17.46 -13.88 -3.85
N PHE A 364 16.95 -12.94 -3.06
CA PHE A 364 17.74 -11.82 -2.57
C PHE A 364 18.16 -12.08 -1.12
N ARG A 365 19.47 -12.30 -0.94
CA ARG A 365 20.09 -12.74 0.32
C ARG A 365 21.14 -11.74 0.80
N SER A 366 21.34 -11.65 2.12
CA SER A 366 22.48 -10.87 2.63
C SER A 366 23.80 -11.51 2.26
N VAL A 367 24.73 -10.67 1.84
CA VAL A 367 26.11 -11.02 1.53
C VAL A 367 26.89 -11.37 2.80
N ASP A 368 26.47 -10.79 3.93
CA ASP A 368 27.21 -10.84 5.20
C ASP A 368 26.82 -12.05 6.08
N GLY A 369 25.86 -12.87 5.65
CA GLY A 369 25.45 -14.09 6.35
C GLY A 369 24.59 -13.87 7.61
N GLU A 370 24.47 -12.64 8.13
CA GLU A 370 23.60 -12.34 9.29
C GLU A 370 22.11 -12.48 8.98
N ASP A 371 21.72 -12.16 7.74
CA ASP A 371 20.33 -12.20 7.27
C ASP A 371 20.20 -13.03 6.00
N LYS A 372 19.59 -14.21 6.09
CA LYS A 372 19.51 -15.09 4.92
C LYS A 372 18.71 -14.49 3.75
N TYR A 373 17.73 -13.62 4.03
CA TYR A 373 16.89 -12.95 3.01
C TYR A 373 16.75 -11.44 3.28
N PHE A 374 16.80 -10.62 2.21
CA PHE A 374 16.68 -9.17 2.31
C PHE A 374 15.25 -8.66 2.57
N TYR A 375 14.24 -9.37 2.05
CA TYR A 375 12.85 -8.92 2.06
C TYR A 375 11.95 -9.72 3.00
N ALA A 376 12.23 -11.01 3.19
CA ALA A 376 11.36 -11.90 3.94
C ALA A 376 11.52 -11.73 5.45
N ASN A 377 10.41 -11.80 6.19
CA ASN A 377 10.44 -11.72 7.64
C ASN A 377 11.14 -12.95 8.25
N SER A 378 12.09 -12.72 9.16
CA SER A 378 12.83 -13.78 9.85
C SER A 378 11.97 -14.58 10.82
N ILE A 379 10.81 -14.05 11.25
CA ILE A 379 9.86 -14.79 12.10
C ILE A 379 9.37 -16.07 11.44
N LEU A 380 9.39 -16.13 10.10
CA LEU A 380 9.05 -17.32 9.32
C LEU A 380 10.14 -18.38 9.35
N GLU A 381 11.40 -18.00 9.59
CA GLU A 381 12.52 -18.94 9.71
C GLU A 381 12.57 -19.57 11.10
N THR A 382 12.33 -18.79 12.15
CA THR A 382 12.40 -19.27 13.54
C THR A 382 11.17 -20.08 13.98
N ASN A 383 10.05 -19.92 13.27
CA ASN A 383 8.80 -20.64 13.55
C ASN A 383 8.46 -21.67 12.46
N ALA A 384 9.44 -22.18 11.71
CA ALA A 384 9.21 -23.21 10.67
C ALA A 384 8.50 -24.48 11.21
N ASP A 385 8.64 -24.76 12.52
CA ASP A 385 7.90 -25.81 13.23
C ASP A 385 6.38 -25.60 13.25
N PHE A 386 5.86 -24.39 12.94
CA PHE A 386 4.42 -24.15 12.84
C PHE A 386 3.75 -24.90 11.68
N LEU A 387 4.50 -25.35 10.68
CA LEU A 387 3.89 -25.60 9.37
C LEU A 387 4.16 -27.01 8.81
N GLY A 388 5.12 -27.78 9.34
CA GLY A 388 5.51 -29.06 8.71
C GLY A 388 6.24 -28.87 7.36
N PHE A 389 6.98 -27.76 7.21
CA PHE A 389 7.79 -27.43 6.03
C PHE A 389 9.26 -27.45 6.44
N GLU A 390 10.11 -27.95 5.54
CA GLU A 390 11.55 -28.09 5.82
C GLU A 390 12.27 -26.74 5.90
N ASP A 391 11.85 -25.75 5.12
CA ASP A 391 12.43 -24.40 5.12
C ASP A 391 11.51 -23.30 4.51
N LEU A 392 11.91 -22.04 4.71
CA LEU A 392 11.23 -20.85 4.19
C LEU A 392 11.09 -20.85 2.64
N PRO A 393 12.10 -21.23 1.83
CA PRO A 393 11.93 -21.43 0.39
C PRO A 393 10.80 -22.38 0.04
N SER A 394 10.68 -23.52 0.72
CA SER A 394 9.63 -24.51 0.46
C SER A 394 8.24 -23.95 0.77
N LEU A 395 8.11 -23.19 1.86
CA LEU A 395 6.87 -22.48 2.18
C LEU A 395 6.49 -21.47 1.09
N ILE A 396 7.43 -20.63 0.68
CA ILE A 396 7.20 -19.63 -0.37
C ILE A 396 6.83 -20.31 -1.70
N ASP A 397 7.48 -21.43 -2.06
CA ASP A 397 7.12 -22.21 -3.24
C ASP A 397 5.69 -22.72 -3.17
N GLN A 398 5.28 -23.24 -2.01
CA GLN A 398 3.92 -23.73 -1.87
C GLN A 398 2.93 -22.57 -1.99
N VAL A 399 3.08 -21.48 -1.24
CA VAL A 399 2.14 -20.34 -1.26
C VAL A 399 2.07 -19.66 -2.64
N PHE A 400 3.21 -19.31 -3.23
CA PHE A 400 3.27 -18.42 -4.40
C PHE A 400 3.47 -19.17 -5.72
N SER A 401 3.29 -20.49 -5.73
CA SER A 401 3.18 -21.25 -6.99
C SER A 401 1.80 -21.12 -7.65
N LEU A 402 0.83 -20.48 -6.99
CA LEU A 402 -0.46 -20.12 -7.59
C LEU A 402 -0.24 -19.14 -8.72
N GLY A 403 -0.81 -19.42 -9.89
CA GLY A 403 -0.69 -18.53 -11.05
C GLY A 403 0.45 -18.89 -12.01
N GLU A 404 1.35 -19.82 -11.63
CA GLU A 404 2.28 -20.40 -12.61
C GLU A 404 1.48 -21.19 -13.67
N ARG A 405 1.62 -20.80 -14.94
CA ARG A 405 1.08 -21.56 -16.08
C ARG A 405 2.07 -22.65 -16.44
N CYS A 406 1.70 -23.91 -16.24
CA CYS A 406 2.48 -25.02 -16.77
C CYS A 406 2.02 -25.33 -18.20
N GLU A 407 2.91 -25.15 -19.17
CA GLU A 407 2.74 -25.69 -20.52
C GLU A 407 3.19 -27.14 -20.55
N GLN A 408 2.25 -28.08 -20.46
CA GLN A 408 2.53 -29.48 -20.76
C GLN A 408 1.79 -29.87 -22.05
N LYS A 409 2.54 -30.28 -23.07
CA LYS A 409 2.03 -30.83 -24.34
C LYS A 409 1.00 -29.92 -25.02
N GLY A 410 1.29 -28.62 -25.12
CA GLY A 410 0.42 -27.63 -25.79
C GLY A 410 -0.90 -27.32 -25.06
N LYS A 411 -1.10 -27.81 -23.83
CA LYS A 411 -2.23 -27.43 -22.97
C LYS A 411 -1.71 -26.62 -21.79
N ILE A 412 -2.06 -25.35 -21.75
CA ILE A 412 -1.85 -24.48 -20.59
C ILE A 412 -2.72 -25.02 -19.45
N ARG A 413 -2.11 -25.51 -18.38
CA ARG A 413 -2.79 -25.88 -17.13
C ARG A 413 -2.40 -24.92 -16.02
N LYS A 414 -3.38 -24.54 -15.22
CA LYS A 414 -3.14 -23.82 -13.97
C LYS A 414 -2.67 -24.81 -12.91
N LYS A 415 -1.69 -24.39 -12.13
CA LYS A 415 -1.17 -25.15 -10.99
C LYS A 415 -2.17 -25.05 -9.83
N ASN A 416 -2.51 -26.17 -9.23
CA ASN A 416 -3.30 -26.26 -8.01
C ASN A 416 -2.42 -26.87 -6.93
N PHE A 417 -2.55 -26.41 -5.69
CA PHE A 417 -1.91 -27.04 -4.54
C PHE A 417 -2.91 -27.19 -3.40
N ARG A 418 -2.54 -28.01 -2.40
CA ARG A 418 -3.35 -28.26 -1.21
C ARG A 418 -2.57 -27.81 0.04
N ALA A 419 -3.21 -27.05 0.91
CA ALA A 419 -2.73 -26.73 2.26
C ALA A 419 -3.82 -27.14 3.25
N GLY A 420 -3.51 -28.10 4.13
CA GLY A 420 -4.52 -28.76 4.97
C GLY A 420 -5.67 -29.34 4.14
N ASN A 421 -6.90 -28.87 4.40
CA ASN A 421 -8.10 -29.24 3.64
C ASN A 421 -8.54 -28.19 2.60
N ALA A 422 -7.73 -27.16 2.37
CA ALA A 422 -7.99 -26.14 1.37
C ALA A 422 -7.24 -26.43 0.05
N PHE A 423 -7.98 -26.32 -1.07
CA PHE A 423 -7.43 -26.36 -2.42
C PHE A 423 -7.30 -24.94 -2.95
N PHE A 424 -6.08 -24.54 -3.27
CA PHE A 424 -5.81 -23.25 -3.86
C PHE A 424 -5.62 -23.38 -5.37
N ASN A 425 -6.26 -22.48 -6.12
CA ASN A 425 -6.06 -22.37 -7.55
C ASN A 425 -6.22 -20.92 -8.04
N SER A 426 -5.64 -20.63 -9.19
CA SER A 426 -5.89 -19.38 -9.91
C SER A 426 -6.92 -19.65 -11.01
N ILE A 427 -7.75 -18.66 -11.40
CA ILE A 427 -8.83 -18.88 -12.39
C ILE A 427 -8.90 -17.67 -13.35
N ASP A 428 -8.54 -17.91 -14.61
CA ASP A 428 -8.43 -16.87 -15.64
C ASP A 428 -9.75 -16.65 -16.40
N LYS A 429 -10.42 -17.75 -16.74
CA LYS A 429 -11.63 -17.77 -17.58
C LYS A 429 -12.80 -18.30 -16.77
N TYR A 430 -13.64 -17.39 -16.31
CA TYR A 430 -14.84 -17.79 -15.58
C TYR A 430 -15.91 -18.23 -16.56
N LYS A 431 -16.26 -19.52 -16.50
CA LYS A 431 -17.63 -19.98 -16.73
C LYS A 431 -18.12 -20.40 -15.35
N ILE A 432 -19.08 -19.69 -14.78
CA ILE A 432 -19.83 -20.11 -13.59
C ILE A 432 -20.56 -21.38 -13.99
N ASN A 433 -19.89 -22.53 -13.85
CA ASN A 433 -20.53 -23.80 -14.09
C ASN A 433 -21.34 -24.11 -12.85
N LYS A 434 -22.66 -23.90 -12.92
CA LYS A 434 -23.64 -24.31 -11.90
C LYS A 434 -23.59 -25.83 -11.60
N ASN A 435 -22.79 -26.63 -12.31
CA ASN A 435 -22.76 -28.08 -12.22
C ASN A 435 -21.41 -28.68 -11.75
N ARG A 436 -20.49 -27.88 -11.20
CA ARG A 436 -19.24 -28.38 -10.59
C ARG A 436 -19.08 -27.88 -9.16
N TYR A 437 -20.03 -28.22 -8.29
CA TYR A 437 -19.90 -28.07 -6.85
C TYR A 437 -19.11 -29.25 -6.26
N LEU A 438 -17.81 -29.33 -6.57
CA LEU A 438 -16.93 -30.30 -5.90
C LEU A 438 -16.60 -29.89 -4.46
N PHE A 439 -16.78 -28.60 -4.12
CA PHE A 439 -16.47 -28.02 -2.82
C PHE A 439 -17.69 -27.28 -2.24
N GLU A 440 -17.95 -27.52 -0.96
CA GLU A 440 -19.05 -26.95 -0.17
C GLU A 440 -18.75 -25.50 0.25
N LYS A 441 -17.47 -25.17 0.50
CA LYS A 441 -17.03 -23.83 0.92
C LYS A 441 -16.08 -23.23 -0.11
N ARG A 442 -16.21 -21.92 -0.35
CA ARG A 442 -15.38 -21.20 -1.32
C ARG A 442 -14.90 -19.86 -0.78
N ILE A 443 -13.64 -19.55 -1.03
CA ILE A 443 -13.05 -18.23 -0.83
C ILE A 443 -12.59 -17.71 -2.19
N ILE A 444 -13.03 -16.51 -2.55
CA ILE A 444 -12.76 -15.87 -3.84
C ILE A 444 -12.02 -14.55 -3.59
N ILE A 445 -10.76 -14.46 -3.98
CA ILE A 445 -9.98 -13.21 -3.93
C ILE A 445 -10.04 -12.57 -5.32
N SER A 446 -10.48 -11.31 -5.41
CA SER A 446 -10.61 -10.61 -6.70
C SER A 446 -10.21 -9.15 -6.61
N SER A 447 -9.63 -8.63 -7.69
CA SER A 447 -9.46 -7.19 -7.88
C SER A 447 -10.74 -6.57 -8.49
N SER A 448 -11.04 -5.29 -8.26
CA SER A 448 -10.29 -4.27 -7.48
C SER A 448 -10.75 -4.16 -6.02
N GLY A 449 -9.86 -3.69 -5.14
CA GLY A 449 -10.08 -3.66 -3.69
C GLY A 449 -11.20 -2.72 -3.19
N MET A 450 -11.63 -1.76 -4.03
CA MET A 450 -12.71 -0.82 -3.72
C MET A 450 -14.05 -1.19 -4.37
N CYS A 451 -14.12 -2.34 -5.03
CA CYS A 451 -15.35 -2.89 -5.63
C CYS A 451 -15.97 -2.13 -6.82
N ASP A 452 -15.31 -1.11 -7.39
CA ASP A 452 -15.87 -0.36 -8.55
C ASP A 452 -15.42 -0.88 -9.90
N ASN A 453 -14.28 -1.58 -9.97
CA ASN A 453 -13.70 -2.00 -11.23
C ASN A 453 -13.21 -3.44 -11.21
N GLY A 454 -13.11 -4.04 -12.39
CA GLY A 454 -12.56 -5.38 -12.58
C GLY A 454 -13.56 -6.51 -12.29
N LYS A 455 -13.03 -7.74 -12.21
CA LYS A 455 -13.83 -8.98 -12.06
C LYS A 455 -14.68 -9.01 -10.80
N VAL A 456 -14.31 -8.26 -9.75
CA VAL A 456 -15.09 -8.19 -8.52
C VAL A 456 -16.50 -7.64 -8.76
N VAL A 457 -16.69 -6.70 -9.70
CA VAL A 457 -18.00 -6.14 -10.02
C VAL A 457 -18.93 -7.22 -10.57
N GLU A 458 -18.41 -8.11 -11.42
CA GLU A 458 -19.16 -9.26 -11.95
C GLU A 458 -19.52 -10.25 -10.84
N LEU A 459 -18.61 -10.51 -9.91
CA LEU A 459 -18.89 -11.36 -8.74
C LEU A 459 -20.00 -10.73 -7.89
N LEU A 460 -19.92 -9.44 -7.59
CA LEU A 460 -20.92 -8.73 -6.78
C LEU A 460 -22.32 -8.77 -7.42
N LYS A 461 -22.42 -8.59 -8.75
CA LYS A 461 -23.70 -8.72 -9.49
C LYS A 461 -24.42 -10.04 -9.22
N HIS A 462 -23.69 -11.14 -9.03
CA HIS A 462 -24.26 -12.47 -8.82
C HIS A 462 -24.45 -12.84 -7.35
N HIS A 463 -23.74 -12.18 -6.43
CA HIS A 463 -23.62 -12.63 -5.04
C HIS A 463 -24.22 -11.67 -4.00
N LEU A 464 -24.45 -10.40 -4.33
CA LEU A 464 -24.97 -9.43 -3.36
C LEU A 464 -26.35 -9.80 -2.80
N GLN A 465 -27.18 -10.49 -3.57
CA GLN A 465 -28.52 -10.94 -3.13
C GLN A 465 -28.51 -12.34 -2.49
N ASP A 466 -27.35 -12.98 -2.37
CA ASP A 466 -27.22 -14.32 -1.80
C ASP A 466 -26.89 -14.25 -0.30
N LYS A 467 -27.78 -14.78 0.53
CA LYS A 467 -27.61 -14.83 2.00
C LYS A 467 -26.47 -15.77 2.43
N ASN A 468 -26.07 -16.71 1.57
CA ASN A 468 -24.96 -17.62 1.82
C ASN A 468 -23.61 -17.05 1.35
N THR A 469 -23.59 -15.76 0.98
CA THR A 469 -22.37 -15.05 0.60
C THR A 469 -21.98 -14.03 1.67
N MET A 470 -20.67 -13.89 1.90
CA MET A 470 -20.08 -12.78 2.65
C MET A 470 -19.13 -12.00 1.74
N ILE A 471 -19.18 -10.67 1.81
CA ILE A 471 -18.17 -9.76 1.27
C ILE A 471 -17.27 -9.31 2.42
N LEU A 472 -15.98 -9.61 2.35
CA LEU A 472 -14.99 -9.23 3.36
C LEU A 472 -14.03 -8.17 2.82
N LEU A 473 -14.21 -6.94 3.28
CA LEU A 473 -13.42 -5.79 2.87
C LEU A 473 -12.11 -5.75 3.66
N THR A 474 -10.98 -5.75 2.94
CA THR A 474 -9.63 -5.81 3.53
C THR A 474 -8.80 -4.56 3.27
N GLY A 475 -9.24 -3.64 2.40
CA GLY A 475 -8.53 -2.41 2.05
C GLY A 475 -9.31 -1.15 2.43
N TYR A 476 -8.66 0.02 2.32
CA TYR A 476 -9.33 1.30 2.43
C TYR A 476 -10.40 1.44 1.34
N GLN A 477 -11.55 2.02 1.70
CA GLN A 477 -12.69 2.21 0.80
C GLN A 477 -12.92 3.72 0.63
N ALA A 478 -12.54 4.24 -0.53
CA ALA A 478 -12.70 5.67 -0.83
C ALA A 478 -14.19 6.04 -0.91
N GLY A 479 -14.53 7.30 -0.62
CA GLY A 479 -15.91 7.80 -0.67
C GLY A 479 -16.58 7.49 -2.03
N ASN A 480 -17.88 7.22 -2.00
CA ASN A 480 -18.71 6.90 -3.18
C ASN A 480 -18.38 5.62 -3.95
N THR A 481 -17.33 4.89 -3.58
CA THR A 481 -17.04 3.57 -4.16
C THR A 481 -18.09 2.54 -3.73
N ASN A 482 -18.30 1.50 -4.53
CA ASN A 482 -19.15 0.37 -4.17
C ASN A 482 -18.76 -0.22 -2.82
N GLY A 483 -17.46 -0.38 -2.56
CA GLY A 483 -16.99 -0.92 -1.29
C GLY A 483 -17.25 0.02 -0.11
N TYR A 484 -17.22 1.34 -0.31
CA TYR A 484 -17.67 2.30 0.71
C TYR A 484 -19.17 2.20 0.97
N LEU A 485 -19.99 2.08 -0.08
CA LEU A 485 -21.44 1.92 0.06
C LEU A 485 -21.78 0.64 0.82
N LEU A 486 -21.12 -0.47 0.48
CA LEU A 486 -21.28 -1.76 1.16
C LEU A 486 -20.83 -1.70 2.62
N ASN A 487 -19.68 -1.05 2.89
CA ASN A 487 -19.16 -0.89 4.24
C ASN A 487 -20.09 -0.11 5.17
N ASN A 488 -20.89 0.82 4.63
CA ASN A 488 -21.75 1.71 5.41
C ASN A 488 -23.23 1.31 5.33
N LEU A 489 -23.54 0.07 4.90
CA LEU A 489 -24.93 -0.39 4.72
C LEU A 489 -25.79 -0.13 5.95
N GLU A 490 -25.29 -0.36 7.15
CA GLU A 490 -26.06 -0.19 8.39
C GLU A 490 -26.38 1.27 8.73
N HIS A 491 -25.59 2.23 8.21
CA HIS A 491 -25.77 3.65 8.46
C HIS A 491 -26.81 4.31 7.55
N TYR A 492 -27.25 3.64 6.49
CA TYR A 492 -28.31 4.14 5.62
C TYR A 492 -29.70 3.75 6.13
N SER A 493 -30.61 4.72 6.17
CA SER A 493 -32.04 4.51 6.42
C SER A 493 -32.68 3.63 5.34
N PRO A 494 -33.85 3.00 5.62
CA PRO A 494 -34.56 2.20 4.63
C PRO A 494 -34.88 2.96 3.33
N ASP A 495 -35.20 4.25 3.42
CA ASP A 495 -35.48 5.10 2.25
C ASP A 495 -34.22 5.40 1.44
N GLU A 496 -33.09 5.71 2.09
CA GLU A 496 -31.82 5.88 1.41
C GLU A 496 -31.40 4.59 0.70
N LYS A 497 -31.59 3.44 1.35
CA LYS A 497 -31.27 2.13 0.75
C LYS A 497 -32.08 1.86 -0.53
N ARG A 498 -33.37 2.22 -0.53
CA ARG A 498 -34.23 2.10 -1.71
C ARG A 498 -33.85 3.06 -2.81
N ASN A 499 -33.35 4.25 -2.49
CA ASN A 499 -33.08 5.28 -3.48
C ASN A 499 -31.64 5.26 -4.02
N ARG A 500 -30.69 4.68 -3.28
CA ARG A 500 -29.27 4.64 -3.66
C ARG A 500 -28.91 3.36 -4.42
N ARG A 501 -28.26 3.53 -5.57
CA ARG A 501 -27.75 2.46 -6.43
C ARG A 501 -26.26 2.22 -6.20
N LEU A 502 -25.83 1.00 -6.51
CA LEU A 502 -24.41 0.66 -6.65
C LEU A 502 -23.89 1.09 -8.02
N ASN A 503 -22.62 1.44 -8.11
CA ASN A 503 -21.94 1.84 -9.33
C ASN A 503 -21.79 0.62 -10.26
N ASP A 504 -22.16 0.76 -11.53
CA ASP A 504 -22.05 -0.28 -12.57
C ASP A 504 -22.69 -1.65 -12.22
N ILE A 505 -23.56 -1.67 -11.22
CA ILE A 505 -24.34 -2.83 -10.76
C ILE A 505 -25.81 -2.39 -10.73
N ASP A 506 -26.67 -3.10 -11.48
CA ASP A 506 -28.11 -2.83 -11.49
C ASP A 506 -28.80 -3.39 -10.24
N LEU A 507 -28.37 -2.94 -9.06
CA LEU A 507 -28.92 -3.25 -7.75
C LEU A 507 -28.92 -1.99 -6.88
N ARG A 508 -29.90 -1.91 -6.00
CA ARG A 508 -30.00 -0.89 -4.94
C ARG A 508 -29.38 -1.41 -3.66
N LEU A 509 -29.06 -0.53 -2.73
CA LEU A 509 -28.55 -0.96 -1.42
C LEU A 509 -29.58 -1.79 -0.65
N SER A 510 -30.88 -1.58 -0.90
CA SER A 510 -31.96 -2.42 -0.33
C SER A 510 -31.99 -3.85 -0.86
N ASP A 511 -31.33 -4.12 -1.99
CA ASP A 511 -31.30 -5.45 -2.60
C ASP A 511 -30.19 -6.34 -2.03
N VAL A 512 -29.25 -5.75 -1.28
CA VAL A 512 -28.14 -6.47 -0.67
C VAL A 512 -28.64 -7.35 0.48
N LYS A 513 -28.38 -8.66 0.38
CA LYS A 513 -28.77 -9.68 1.36
C LYS A 513 -27.58 -10.47 1.91
N CYS A 514 -26.42 -10.40 1.26
CA CYS A 514 -25.19 -11.01 1.74
C CYS A 514 -24.68 -10.31 3.01
N LYS A 515 -23.86 -11.02 3.80
CA LYS A 515 -23.15 -10.41 4.93
C LYS A 515 -22.00 -9.52 4.41
N VAL A 516 -21.76 -8.39 5.06
CA VAL A 516 -20.61 -7.52 4.75
C VAL A 516 -19.82 -7.30 6.04
N GLU A 517 -18.53 -7.59 5.99
CA GLU A 517 -17.59 -7.42 7.10
C GLU A 517 -16.39 -6.59 6.65
N ASN A 518 -15.79 -5.83 7.57
CA ASN A 518 -14.61 -5.03 7.28
C ASN A 518 -13.50 -5.30 8.29
N ILE A 519 -12.35 -5.73 7.78
CA ILE A 519 -11.11 -5.94 8.56
C ILE A 519 -9.94 -5.13 8.03
N SER A 520 -10.22 -4.07 7.27
CA SER A 520 -9.19 -3.21 6.67
C SER A 520 -8.23 -2.59 7.68
N GLU A 521 -8.65 -2.42 8.94
CA GLU A 521 -7.78 -1.95 10.03
C GLU A 521 -6.59 -2.90 10.31
N TYR A 522 -6.77 -4.20 10.08
CA TYR A 522 -5.73 -5.21 10.33
C TYR A 522 -4.73 -5.29 9.19
N TYR A 523 -5.16 -4.91 8.00
CA TYR A 523 -4.38 -5.07 6.80
C TYR A 523 -3.74 -3.77 6.30
N SER A 524 -4.05 -2.58 6.83
CA SER A 524 -3.47 -1.28 6.38
C SER A 524 -1.98 -1.37 6.01
N GLY A 525 -1.61 -0.98 4.78
CA GLY A 525 -0.22 -1.09 4.30
C GLY A 525 0.69 0.09 4.69
N HIS A 526 0.12 1.14 5.29
CA HIS A 526 0.87 2.33 5.70
C HIS A 526 1.02 2.41 7.22
N ALA A 527 2.15 2.98 7.64
CA ALA A 527 2.46 3.30 9.01
C ALA A 527 1.46 4.31 9.60
N GLY A 528 1.03 4.06 10.83
CA GLY A 528 0.28 5.05 11.62
C GLY A 528 1.20 6.13 12.19
N ALA A 529 0.61 7.19 12.76
CA ALA A 529 1.35 8.33 13.31
C ALA A 529 2.50 7.92 14.26
N ASP A 530 2.26 6.98 15.17
CA ASP A 530 3.29 6.55 16.14
C ASP A 530 4.47 5.85 15.44
N SER A 531 4.20 5.03 14.42
CA SER A 531 5.26 4.39 13.61
C SER A 531 6.04 5.42 12.79
N LEU A 532 5.36 6.44 12.24
CA LEU A 532 6.00 7.55 11.53
C LEU A 532 6.91 8.38 12.45
N LEU A 533 6.47 8.66 13.68
CA LEU A 533 7.31 9.33 14.69
C LEU A 533 8.50 8.46 15.11
N ARG A 534 8.29 7.15 15.32
CA ARG A 534 9.38 6.21 15.58
C ARG A 534 10.37 6.13 14.44
N TYR A 535 9.93 6.22 13.19
CA TYR A 535 10.82 6.23 12.04
C TYR A 535 11.81 7.41 12.11
N ILE A 536 11.34 8.61 12.46
CA ILE A 536 12.22 9.79 12.57
C ILE A 536 13.11 9.74 13.83
N PHE A 537 12.50 9.50 15.00
CA PHE A 537 13.16 9.74 16.29
C PHE A 537 13.60 8.47 17.01
N GLY A 538 12.94 7.35 16.71
CA GLY A 538 12.98 6.13 17.51
C GLY A 538 13.84 5.01 16.95
N ASN A 539 14.85 5.34 16.12
CA ASN A 539 15.87 4.37 15.70
C ASN A 539 16.47 3.70 16.96
N PRO A 540 16.35 2.38 17.13
CA PRO A 540 16.73 1.71 18.37
C PRO A 540 18.25 1.68 18.59
N ASP A 541 19.04 1.65 17.52
CA ASP A 541 20.50 1.60 17.58
C ASP A 541 21.08 3.01 17.78
N GLN A 542 20.39 4.01 17.25
CA GLN A 542 20.81 5.41 17.29
C GLN A 542 19.61 6.36 17.44
N PRO A 543 19.04 6.49 18.65
CA PRO A 543 17.94 7.42 18.89
C PRO A 543 18.33 8.85 18.52
N ARG A 544 17.40 9.62 17.97
CA ARG A 544 17.69 11.00 17.58
C ARG A 544 17.76 11.90 18.81
N THR A 545 18.87 12.62 18.95
CA THR A 545 19.13 13.55 20.06
C THR A 545 19.08 15.01 19.64
N GLU A 546 18.99 15.29 18.34
CA GLU A 546 18.97 16.64 17.77
C GLU A 546 17.75 16.86 16.86
N PRO A 547 17.21 18.10 16.79
CA PRO A 547 16.09 18.40 15.91
C PRO A 547 16.39 18.11 14.44
N ILE A 548 15.33 17.94 13.65
CA ILE A 548 15.43 17.69 12.22
C ILE A 548 14.41 18.51 11.43
N GLN A 549 14.81 19.00 10.26
CA GLN A 549 13.86 19.63 9.34
C GLN A 549 13.05 18.55 8.63
N VAL A 550 11.74 18.50 8.90
CA VAL A 550 10.82 17.57 8.23
C VAL A 550 9.99 18.32 7.18
N PHE A 551 9.76 17.67 6.05
CA PHE A 551 8.76 18.02 5.05
C PHE A 551 7.69 16.93 5.00
N LEU A 552 6.41 17.29 5.09
CA LEU A 552 5.31 16.31 5.00
C LEU A 552 4.66 16.32 3.63
N ASN A 553 4.74 15.18 2.93
CA ASN A 553 4.11 14.95 1.63
C ASN A 553 3.14 13.76 1.71
N HIS A 554 2.47 13.44 0.60
CA HIS A 554 1.70 12.19 0.47
C HIS A 554 0.65 12.01 1.59
N GLY A 555 -0.28 12.96 1.68
CA GLY A 555 -1.26 13.02 2.75
C GLY A 555 -2.20 14.22 2.63
N THR A 556 -3.40 14.06 3.18
CA THR A 556 -4.38 15.16 3.23
C THR A 556 -3.88 16.30 4.11
N ASN A 557 -4.35 17.52 3.85
CA ASN A 557 -4.03 18.70 4.68
C ASN A 557 -4.25 18.50 6.17
N ARG A 558 -5.35 17.80 6.52
CA ARG A 558 -5.65 17.47 7.90
C ARG A 558 -4.59 16.55 8.51
N SER A 559 -4.30 15.43 7.83
CA SER A 559 -3.33 14.44 8.30
C SER A 559 -1.93 15.04 8.46
N ARG A 560 -1.52 15.88 7.50
CA ARG A 560 -0.25 16.60 7.52
C ARG A 560 -0.13 17.56 8.70
N LYS A 561 -1.14 18.40 8.95
CA LYS A 561 -1.15 19.33 10.08
C LYS A 561 -1.13 18.62 11.43
N GLU A 562 -1.91 17.55 11.58
CA GLU A 562 -1.95 16.77 12.81
C GLU A 562 -0.60 16.08 13.10
N LEU A 563 0.09 15.58 12.07
CA LEU A 563 1.42 14.98 12.24
C LEU A 563 2.52 16.03 12.49
N ALA A 564 2.47 17.17 11.78
CA ALA A 564 3.41 18.28 11.97
C ALA A 564 3.43 18.75 13.42
N GLY A 565 2.26 18.95 14.04
CA GLY A 565 2.18 19.35 15.45
C GLY A 565 2.90 18.39 16.40
N LYS A 566 2.80 17.08 16.16
CA LYS A 566 3.50 16.06 16.97
C LYS A 566 5.02 16.05 16.74
N ILE A 567 5.45 16.25 15.49
CA ILE A 567 6.88 16.35 15.14
C ILE A 567 7.48 17.60 15.77
N ASP A 568 6.79 18.74 15.65
CA ASP A 568 7.25 20.02 16.18
C ASP A 568 7.32 20.01 17.70
N GLU A 569 6.40 19.33 18.38
CA GLU A 569 6.46 19.12 19.83
C GLU A 569 7.73 18.37 20.25
N ILE A 570 8.07 17.27 19.56
CA ILE A 570 9.29 16.51 19.83
C ILE A 570 10.53 17.34 19.49
N ASN A 571 10.58 17.97 18.32
CA ASN A 571 11.70 18.84 17.92
C ASN A 571 11.93 19.99 18.93
N LYS A 572 10.87 20.67 19.37
CA LYS A 572 10.94 21.76 20.37
C LYS A 572 11.37 21.26 21.74
N SER A 573 11.10 19.99 22.07
CA SER A 573 11.62 19.36 23.29
C SER A 573 13.12 19.07 23.24
N LEU A 574 13.69 18.88 22.04
CA LEU A 574 15.14 18.71 21.82
C LEU A 574 15.85 20.08 21.76
N ASP A 575 15.26 21.05 21.07
CA ASP A 575 15.74 22.43 20.99
C ASP A 575 14.55 23.40 20.82
N PRO A 576 14.31 24.34 21.75
CA PRO A 576 13.23 25.33 21.63
C PRO A 576 13.29 26.21 20.37
N THR A 577 14.46 26.30 19.72
CA THR A 577 14.69 27.05 18.48
C THR A 577 14.60 26.19 17.22
N ALA A 578 14.24 24.91 17.35
CA ALA A 578 14.10 23.99 16.24
C ALA A 578 13.18 24.54 15.14
N PRO A 579 13.52 24.33 13.85
CA PRO A 579 12.67 24.76 12.76
C PRO A 579 11.35 23.99 12.76
N GLU A 580 10.29 24.66 12.33
CA GLU A 580 8.98 24.01 12.19
C GLU A 580 8.95 23.08 10.98
N THR A 581 8.12 22.04 11.10
CA THR A 581 7.83 21.11 10.02
C THR A 581 7.22 21.85 8.83
N ILE A 582 7.80 21.66 7.65
CA ILE A 582 7.35 22.31 6.43
C ILE A 582 6.24 21.48 5.78
N LEU A 583 5.14 22.16 5.44
CA LEU A 583 4.06 21.60 4.64
C LEU A 583 4.16 22.18 3.22
N PRO A 584 4.69 21.46 2.22
CA PRO A 584 4.58 21.88 0.83
C PRO A 584 3.12 22.15 0.46
N MET A 585 2.89 23.25 -0.25
CA MET A 585 1.58 23.74 -0.68
C MET A 585 1.61 23.94 -2.20
N ARG A 586 0.46 24.01 -2.87
CA ARG A 586 0.41 24.18 -4.33
C ARG A 586 1.22 25.37 -4.87
N GLU A 587 1.26 26.47 -4.12
CA GLU A 587 2.06 27.66 -4.45
C GLU A 587 3.59 27.42 -4.40
N HIS A 588 4.03 26.39 -3.70
CA HIS A 588 5.42 25.98 -3.63
C HIS A 588 5.84 25.11 -4.83
N CYS A 589 4.89 24.50 -5.56
CA CYS A 589 5.21 23.58 -6.66
C CYS A 589 5.99 24.23 -7.81
N ASN A 590 6.00 25.57 -7.89
CA ASN A 590 6.76 26.33 -8.89
C ASN A 590 8.08 26.92 -8.36
N LYS A 591 8.37 26.76 -7.07
CA LYS A 591 9.55 27.33 -6.40
C LYS A 591 10.57 26.25 -6.07
N TRP A 592 11.84 26.65 -6.01
CA TRP A 592 12.89 25.82 -5.42
C TRP A 592 12.99 26.12 -3.94
N PHE A 593 13.22 25.10 -3.13
CA PHE A 593 13.64 25.22 -1.74
C PHE A 593 15.16 25.06 -1.70
N ASP A 594 15.85 26.08 -1.22
CA ASP A 594 17.29 26.05 -1.03
C ASP A 594 17.62 25.31 0.27
N MET A 595 18.40 24.24 0.17
CA MET A 595 18.72 23.38 1.33
C MET A 595 19.78 23.98 2.25
N HIS A 596 20.60 24.92 1.77
CA HIS A 596 21.59 25.63 2.57
C HIS A 596 20.91 26.75 3.38
N GLU A 597 20.18 27.62 2.68
CA GLU A 597 19.47 28.77 3.28
C GLU A 597 18.21 28.36 4.05
N ARG A 598 17.72 27.13 3.82
CA ARG A 598 16.46 26.59 4.38
C ARG A 598 15.25 27.47 4.07
N MET A 599 15.19 28.02 2.86
CA MET A 599 14.12 28.92 2.42
C MET A 599 13.70 28.64 0.98
N TRP A 600 12.45 28.98 0.66
CA TRP A 600 11.98 28.99 -0.72
C TRP A 600 12.60 30.16 -1.50
N GLU A 601 13.12 29.87 -2.69
CA GLU A 601 13.58 30.91 -3.61
C GLU A 601 12.42 31.81 -4.03
N VAL A 602 12.70 33.11 -4.06
CA VAL A 602 11.81 34.12 -4.63
C VAL A 602 12.10 34.16 -6.14
N PRO A 603 11.11 33.96 -7.02
CA PRO A 603 11.35 33.98 -8.45
C PRO A 603 11.95 35.32 -8.90
N SER A 604 12.98 35.28 -9.74
CA SER A 604 13.73 36.46 -10.20
C SER A 604 12.94 37.47 -11.04
N ASN A 605 11.74 37.09 -11.52
CA ASN A 605 10.79 37.99 -12.20
C ASN A 605 9.62 38.44 -11.31
N THR A 606 9.65 38.14 -10.02
CA THR A 606 8.74 38.76 -9.07
C THR A 606 9.40 40.06 -8.63
N ILE A 607 8.95 41.19 -9.19
CA ILE A 607 8.99 42.44 -8.43
C ILE A 607 8.40 42.05 -7.09
N VAL A 608 9.22 42.10 -6.05
CA VAL A 608 8.81 41.82 -4.68
C VAL A 608 7.78 42.89 -4.35
N ASP A 609 6.51 42.61 -4.62
CA ASP A 609 5.44 43.26 -3.91
C ASP A 609 5.46 42.62 -2.53
N LYS A 610 6.22 43.27 -1.64
CA LYS A 610 6.28 42.95 -0.21
C LYS A 610 4.94 43.36 0.41
N MET A 611 3.84 42.75 -0.03
CA MET A 611 2.53 42.72 0.61
C MET A 611 1.53 42.00 -0.32
N SER A 612 1.20 40.75 -0.01
CA SER A 612 -0.10 40.21 -0.39
C SER A 612 -0.81 39.66 0.85
N PRO A 613 -1.52 40.51 1.60
CA PRO A 613 -2.57 40.08 2.49
C PRO A 613 -3.89 40.03 1.72
N ILE A 614 -4.25 38.88 1.14
CA ILE A 614 -5.67 38.67 0.78
C ILE A 614 -6.37 38.18 2.04
N SER A 615 -6.79 39.12 2.88
CA SER A 615 -8.00 39.00 3.72
C SER A 615 -8.26 40.28 4.52
N ALA A 616 -8.49 41.41 3.86
CA ALA A 616 -9.18 42.56 4.47
C ALA A 616 -9.74 43.45 3.35
N GLY A 617 -11.05 43.70 3.35
CA GLY A 617 -11.78 44.46 2.31
C GLY A 617 -11.36 45.94 2.20
N LEU A 618 -10.16 46.18 1.69
CA LEU A 618 -9.61 47.50 1.34
C LEU A 618 -10.27 48.02 0.06
N ILE A 619 -10.66 49.30 0.07
CA ILE A 619 -11.18 50.01 -1.11
C ILE A 619 -10.20 51.12 -1.46
N MET A 620 -9.72 51.12 -2.71
CA MET A 620 -8.75 52.10 -3.22
C MET A 620 -9.41 52.96 -4.32
N ASP A 621 -9.33 54.28 -4.16
CA ASP A 621 -9.71 55.25 -5.20
C ASP A 621 -8.44 55.90 -5.77
N PHE A 622 -8.00 55.35 -6.90
CA PHE A 622 -6.81 55.81 -7.62
C PHE A 622 -6.96 57.19 -8.23
N LYS A 623 -8.19 57.67 -8.46
CA LYS A 623 -8.44 58.97 -9.09
C LYS A 623 -8.28 60.12 -8.10
N ASN A 624 -8.61 59.88 -6.84
CA ASN A 624 -8.54 60.87 -5.76
C ASN A 624 -7.37 60.63 -4.80
N GLY A 625 -6.57 59.58 -5.01
CA GLY A 625 -5.41 59.25 -4.17
C GLY A 625 -5.78 58.83 -2.74
N THR A 626 -6.95 58.19 -2.56
CA THR A 626 -7.45 57.81 -1.23
C THR A 626 -7.56 56.30 -1.06
N VAL A 627 -7.27 55.83 0.16
CA VAL A 627 -7.38 54.42 0.56
C VAL A 627 -8.26 54.35 1.81
N GLN A 628 -9.31 53.51 1.75
CA GLN A 628 -10.21 53.27 2.88
C GLN A 628 -9.95 51.90 3.50
N PHE A 629 -9.77 51.89 4.83
CA PHE A 629 -9.55 50.70 5.64
C PHE A 629 -10.85 50.27 6.33
N PRO A 630 -11.10 48.95 6.53
CA PRO A 630 -12.24 48.48 7.30
C PRO A 630 -12.25 49.04 8.74
N PRO A 631 -13.44 49.26 9.35
CA PRO A 631 -13.54 49.66 10.74
C PRO A 631 -12.82 48.65 11.66
N GLY A 632 -12.00 49.16 12.59
CA GLY A 632 -11.22 48.32 13.52
C GLY A 632 -9.84 47.88 13.02
N THR A 633 -9.40 48.38 11.86
CA THR A 633 -8.04 48.11 11.36
C THR A 633 -6.98 48.79 12.25
N ASP A 634 -5.91 48.06 12.56
CA ASP A 634 -4.82 48.51 13.43
C ASP A 634 -4.10 49.76 12.88
N MET A 635 -3.86 50.76 13.75
CA MET A 635 -3.28 52.06 13.37
C MET A 635 -1.81 51.98 12.94
N LYS A 636 -1.02 51.02 13.44
CA LYS A 636 0.36 50.82 12.98
C LYS A 636 0.38 50.20 11.58
N TYR A 637 -0.56 49.30 11.31
CA TYR A 637 -0.76 48.76 9.97
C TYR A 637 -1.21 49.84 8.98
N ILE A 638 -2.16 50.70 9.37
CA ILE A 638 -2.58 51.86 8.55
C ILE A 638 -1.39 52.77 8.23
N ALA A 639 -0.53 53.05 9.20
CA ALA A 639 0.65 53.90 9.00
C ALA A 639 1.67 53.28 8.03
N GLN A 640 1.97 51.99 8.16
CA GLN A 640 2.90 51.29 7.27
C GLN A 640 2.38 51.23 5.83
N VAL A 641 1.10 50.90 5.64
CA VAL A 641 0.49 50.85 4.30
C VAL A 641 0.44 52.26 3.70
N SER A 642 0.15 53.30 4.49
CA SER A 642 0.10 54.68 4.00
C SER A 642 1.47 55.21 3.53
N GLU A 643 2.58 54.82 4.17
CA GLU A 643 3.93 55.18 3.70
C GLU A 643 4.30 54.47 2.39
N ILE A 644 3.95 53.18 2.27
CA ILE A 644 4.18 52.40 1.04
C ILE A 644 3.38 53.00 -0.12
N PHE A 645 2.13 53.41 0.12
CA PHE A 645 1.30 54.05 -0.89
C PHE A 645 1.82 55.42 -1.32
N LYS A 646 2.27 56.26 -0.37
CA LYS A 646 2.91 57.56 -0.70
C LYS A 646 4.13 57.40 -1.59
N ALA A 647 5.01 56.46 -1.26
CA ALA A 647 6.22 56.19 -2.05
C ALA A 647 5.94 55.68 -3.48
N ASN A 648 4.77 55.07 -3.70
CA ASN A 648 4.37 54.56 -5.01
C ASN A 648 3.56 55.56 -5.84
N PHE A 649 2.77 56.45 -5.21
CA PHE A 649 2.09 57.55 -5.92
C PHE A 649 3.09 58.57 -6.47
N GLU A 650 4.14 58.92 -5.71
CA GLU A 650 5.22 59.80 -6.19
C GLU A 650 5.95 59.23 -7.41
N LYS A 651 6.02 57.90 -7.55
CA LYS A 651 6.61 57.22 -8.72
C LYS A 651 5.68 57.15 -9.94
N LEU A 652 4.38 57.28 -9.74
CA LEU A 652 3.36 57.20 -10.80
C LEU A 652 2.92 58.58 -11.31
N GLY A 653 3.41 59.67 -10.70
CA GLY A 653 3.19 61.04 -11.16
C GLY A 653 1.77 61.57 -10.96
N ALA A 654 1.03 61.03 -9.98
CA ALA A 654 -0.32 61.46 -9.60
C ALA A 654 -0.32 62.19 -8.25
#